data_AF-A0A5N1KY00-F1
#
_entry.id   AF-A0A5N1KY00-F1
#
_cell.length_a   1.000
_cell.length_b   1.000
_cell.length_c   1.000
_cell.angle_alpha   90.00
_cell.angle_beta   90.00
_cell.angle_gamma   90.00
#
_symmetry.space_group_name_H-M   'P 1'
#
loop_
_entity.id
_entity.type
_entity.pdbx_description
1 polymer ?
#
loop_
_entity_poly.entity_id
_entity_poly.type
_entity_poly.pdbx_seq_one_letter_code
_entity_poly.pdbx_strand_id
1 'polypeptide(L)'
;MSDQQRYDDTTECGLHSFERNRFFHGKLMTARDMEAEQRYHRNRLRTLAEHVTGAGIVCGLETTVEADDGSLEVTIDAGLAIDSCGHPIVVESQTTEEIDIDELESDPTSLYIDYSDCVKETVPVPGSEDACGEECTYNRVLEIFELAHEPGPPPSDLKAVDTIEFPEKGDFDSTGDARDPDSIAAEDDALRQIATSFGQTAGGRLRGCDADGDHRVFLGRFGTASGDDESWSRVTDENLETPPRVYTNEMLYAAIARHAARFDDPHDVTAGQAGALESVEGVSNPGGDVALNSSDGSVSVEADDSANSVDLTVADRLQEQLSDLGDRVEELEQGLSAMQRELLKSTLHHKRLSFQLLSERFGVQSAEKVLDHTSTAIEDDVHEDIEAYLQFAEEVLEDEQAVLDELAAIDAVPDAALAQYAEAVEELEAVLETADDLPERELANRVAHAQGLVAETAEWIDVATETEEPPEDPQFTAGVYSIEEGGTAEITLSTGDAPELEIQIGEQTEDNYELLGRIDLTGQPYSELTLEFDTAVAGDSDEDALTVQEDVDLEIIEEATLDGTLDVSTYDLFLSVVADGGPRQVDLATLRVTASDDSQPNLESLEDSLENKAAAFNRVAGTINLEGASEIETMSEEAVENEIFASAEKYGNFIAEVAELERQMVTELVDSERATDESLGTYAAAVKRLGNAVENEANVQTLKSEQNGVSEAAGGLQRREEGTEIQPPIDVGSYTIDELEPIVSSDINELRDAQLTLAVEMANDGRRRAELLLLERIEDLRT
;
A
#
# COMPACT_ATOMS: atom_id res chain seq x y z
N MET A 1 -49.25 -75.87 12.48
CA MET A 1 -49.80 -75.54 13.80
C MET A 1 -51.10 -74.80 13.56
N SER A 2 -52.26 -75.47 13.57
CA SER A 2 -53.48 -74.99 12.89
C SER A 2 -54.70 -74.88 13.81
N ASP A 3 -54.58 -74.17 14.93
CA ASP A 3 -55.72 -73.74 15.75
C ASP A 3 -55.33 -72.47 16.52
N GLN A 4 -55.20 -71.36 15.79
CA GLN A 4 -55.14 -70.02 16.34
C GLN A 4 -56.41 -69.31 15.90
N GLN A 5 -57.33 -69.09 16.84
CA GLN A 5 -58.60 -68.43 16.58
C GLN A 5 -58.38 -66.91 16.72
N ARG A 6 -58.79 -66.13 15.72
CA ARG A 6 -58.62 -64.67 15.70
C ARG A 6 -59.51 -64.01 16.76
N TYR A 7 -58.95 -63.09 17.55
CA TYR A 7 -59.70 -62.31 18.54
C TYR A 7 -59.90 -60.88 18.03
N ASP A 8 -61.14 -60.53 17.70
CA ASP A 8 -61.46 -59.23 17.09
C ASP A 8 -61.78 -58.19 18.18
N ASP A 9 -60.73 -57.60 18.76
CA ASP A 9 -60.79 -56.38 19.59
C ASP A 9 -60.17 -55.21 18.83
N THR A 10 -60.52 -55.08 17.55
CA THR A 10 -60.19 -53.97 16.63
C THR A 10 -60.87 -52.66 17.02
N THR A 11 -61.08 -52.42 18.32
CA THR A 11 -61.85 -51.29 18.84
C THR A 11 -61.18 -49.95 18.45
N GLU A 12 -61.65 -49.44 17.31
CA GLU A 12 -61.72 -48.08 16.78
C GLU A 12 -60.44 -47.25 16.92
N CYS A 13 -59.65 -47.24 15.85
CA CYS A 13 -58.69 -46.19 15.54
C CYS A 13 -59.32 -44.80 15.78
N GLY A 14 -58.57 -43.84 16.32
CA GLY A 14 -59.02 -42.47 16.54
C GLY A 14 -59.20 -42.03 18.00
N LEU A 15 -59.71 -40.80 18.18
CA LEU A 15 -59.74 -40.12 19.48
C LEU A 15 -60.89 -40.57 20.38
N HIS A 16 -60.53 -41.11 21.55
CA HIS A 16 -61.48 -41.52 22.60
C HIS A 16 -61.12 -40.96 23.97
N SER A 17 -62.13 -40.73 24.82
CA SER A 17 -61.88 -40.37 26.22
C SER A 17 -61.38 -41.59 27.02
N PHE A 18 -60.29 -41.41 27.77
CA PHE A 18 -59.75 -42.50 28.60
C PHE A 18 -60.50 -42.65 29.92
N GLU A 19 -61.09 -43.82 30.14
CA GLU A 19 -61.70 -44.20 31.41
C GLU A 19 -60.78 -45.17 32.16
N ARG A 20 -60.42 -44.82 33.41
CA ARG A 20 -59.60 -45.69 34.29
C ARG A 20 -60.39 -46.22 35.45
N ASN A 21 -60.00 -47.39 35.94
CA ASN A 21 -60.63 -47.99 37.09
C ASN A 21 -60.30 -47.20 38.38
N ARG A 22 -61.32 -46.71 39.09
CA ARG A 22 -61.15 -46.09 40.41
C ARG A 22 -61.22 -47.14 41.52
N PHE A 23 -60.09 -47.40 42.16
CA PHE A 23 -60.01 -48.28 43.33
C PHE A 23 -60.53 -47.61 44.60
N PHE A 24 -61.33 -48.35 45.39
CA PHE A 24 -61.76 -47.94 46.73
C PHE A 24 -62.02 -49.17 47.61
N HIS A 25 -61.97 -48.98 48.93
CA HIS A 25 -62.15 -50.08 49.88
C HIS A 25 -63.54 -50.72 49.77
N GLY A 26 -63.57 -52.04 49.65
CA GLY A 26 -64.82 -52.81 49.50
C GLY A 26 -65.36 -52.89 48.06
N LYS A 27 -64.67 -52.33 47.06
CA LYS A 27 -65.03 -52.51 45.65
C LYS A 27 -64.84 -53.98 45.24
N LEU A 28 -65.88 -54.59 44.67
CA LEU A 28 -65.78 -55.91 44.02
C LEU A 28 -65.16 -55.73 42.63
N MET A 29 -64.19 -56.57 42.30
CA MET A 29 -63.45 -56.54 41.04
C MET A 29 -63.88 -57.69 40.14
N THR A 30 -64.16 -57.40 38.88
CA THR A 30 -64.58 -58.37 37.85
C THR A 30 -63.60 -58.38 36.66
N ALA A 31 -63.72 -59.36 35.76
CA ALA A 31 -62.96 -59.38 34.51
C ALA A 31 -63.13 -58.07 33.72
N ARG A 32 -64.37 -57.56 33.64
CA ARG A 32 -64.68 -56.25 33.03
C ARG A 32 -63.88 -55.08 33.63
N ASP A 33 -63.67 -55.06 34.95
CA ASP A 33 -62.87 -54.01 35.60
C ASP A 33 -61.37 -54.13 35.27
N MET A 34 -60.86 -55.33 35.00
CA MET A 34 -59.47 -55.58 34.62
C MET A 34 -59.24 -55.37 33.11
N GLU A 35 -60.21 -55.72 32.27
CA GLU A 35 -60.23 -55.39 30.85
C GLU A 35 -60.27 -53.87 30.64
N ALA A 36 -61.07 -53.15 31.43
CA ALA A 36 -61.08 -51.69 31.41
C ALA A 36 -59.70 -51.09 31.76
N GLU A 37 -58.97 -51.69 32.70
CA GLU A 37 -57.61 -51.26 33.05
C GLU A 37 -56.61 -51.56 31.91
N GLN A 38 -56.69 -52.73 31.27
CA GLN A 38 -55.85 -53.07 30.11
C GLN A 38 -56.11 -52.12 28.93
N ARG A 39 -57.38 -51.90 28.60
CA ARG A 39 -57.79 -50.96 27.54
C ARG A 39 -57.33 -49.54 27.83
N TYR A 40 -57.40 -49.09 29.09
CA TYR A 40 -56.90 -47.77 29.48
C TYR A 40 -55.42 -47.59 29.14
N HIS A 41 -54.54 -48.52 29.54
CA HIS A 41 -53.10 -48.40 29.28
C HIS A 41 -52.79 -48.56 27.79
N ARG A 42 -53.40 -49.55 27.14
CA ARG A 42 -53.22 -49.84 25.71
C ARG A 42 -53.64 -48.64 24.86
N ASN A 43 -54.86 -48.15 25.03
CA ASN A 43 -55.36 -47.02 24.24
C ASN A 43 -54.57 -45.74 24.53
N ARG A 44 -54.17 -45.50 25.79
CA ARG A 44 -53.33 -44.34 26.12
C ARG A 44 -51.95 -44.39 25.44
N LEU A 45 -51.35 -45.58 25.31
CA LEU A 45 -50.09 -45.75 24.59
C LEU A 45 -50.28 -45.60 23.08
N ARG A 46 -51.33 -46.23 22.51
CA ARG A 46 -51.68 -46.10 21.09
C ARG A 46 -51.90 -44.64 20.68
N THR A 47 -52.69 -43.88 21.45
CA THR A 47 -52.90 -42.45 21.18
C THR A 47 -51.62 -41.61 21.23
N LEU A 48 -50.67 -41.94 22.11
CA LEU A 48 -49.37 -41.26 22.14
C LEU A 48 -48.51 -41.67 20.93
N ALA A 49 -48.52 -42.95 20.56
CA ALA A 49 -47.80 -43.44 19.40
C ALA A 49 -48.35 -42.80 18.11
N GLU A 50 -49.67 -42.80 17.93
CA GLU A 50 -50.38 -42.23 16.79
C GLU A 50 -50.12 -40.73 16.62
N HIS A 51 -50.32 -39.93 17.67
CA HIS A 51 -50.31 -38.46 17.55
C HIS A 51 -49.01 -37.76 17.96
N VAL A 52 -48.05 -38.46 18.56
CA VAL A 52 -46.77 -37.86 19.00
C VAL A 52 -45.59 -38.51 18.30
N THR A 53 -45.55 -39.84 18.26
CA THR A 53 -44.43 -40.59 17.64
C THR A 53 -44.60 -40.70 16.12
N GLY A 54 -45.84 -40.86 15.66
CA GLY A 54 -46.21 -41.12 14.28
C GLY A 54 -46.07 -42.59 13.87
N ALA A 55 -46.42 -42.88 12.63
CA ALA A 55 -46.42 -44.23 12.04
C ALA A 55 -45.21 -44.50 11.13
N GLY A 56 -44.94 -45.78 10.90
CA GLY A 56 -43.91 -46.33 10.04
C GLY A 56 -43.00 -47.37 10.70
N ILE A 57 -41.96 -47.77 10.00
CA ILE A 57 -40.89 -48.65 10.51
C ILE A 57 -39.99 -47.85 11.47
N VAL A 58 -39.75 -48.39 12.67
CA VAL A 58 -38.83 -47.82 13.67
C VAL A 58 -37.42 -48.34 13.43
N CYS A 59 -37.26 -49.66 13.33
CA CYS A 59 -35.98 -50.33 13.07
C CYS A 59 -36.19 -51.74 12.48
N GLY A 60 -35.19 -52.24 11.75
CA GLY A 60 -35.24 -53.57 11.14
C GLY A 60 -36.30 -53.68 10.03
N LEU A 61 -36.98 -54.83 9.97
CA LEU A 61 -38.02 -55.16 9.00
C LEU A 61 -37.55 -55.09 7.54
N GLU A 62 -36.26 -55.30 7.32
CA GLU A 62 -35.75 -55.49 5.97
C GLU A 62 -36.41 -56.74 5.38
N THR A 63 -36.92 -56.59 4.15
CA THR A 63 -37.72 -57.62 3.50
C THR A 63 -37.05 -58.01 2.21
N THR A 64 -36.75 -59.30 2.09
CA THR A 64 -36.23 -59.92 0.87
C THR A 64 -37.23 -60.96 0.38
N VAL A 65 -37.25 -61.16 -0.93
CA VAL A 65 -38.14 -62.14 -1.56
C VAL A 65 -37.31 -63.05 -2.46
N GLU A 66 -37.61 -64.34 -2.42
CA GLU A 66 -37.04 -65.35 -3.31
C GLU A 66 -38.17 -66.21 -3.86
N ALA A 67 -38.16 -66.49 -5.16
CA ALA A 67 -39.14 -67.41 -5.72
C ALA A 67 -38.58 -68.84 -5.71
N ASP A 68 -39.33 -69.78 -5.14
CA ASP A 68 -39.04 -71.21 -5.14
C ASP A 68 -40.29 -72.04 -5.46
N ASP A 69 -40.17 -72.96 -6.43
CA ASP A 69 -41.19 -73.94 -6.85
C ASP A 69 -42.65 -73.41 -6.96
N GLY A 70 -42.85 -72.20 -7.50
CA GLY A 70 -44.18 -71.58 -7.67
C GLY A 70 -44.69 -70.80 -6.46
N SER A 71 -43.91 -70.73 -5.38
CA SER A 71 -44.14 -69.89 -4.21
C SER A 71 -43.13 -68.76 -4.11
N LEU A 72 -43.53 -67.65 -3.50
CA LEU A 72 -42.70 -66.51 -3.15
C LEU A 72 -42.40 -66.60 -1.65
N GLU A 73 -41.16 -66.92 -1.30
CA GLU A 73 -40.64 -66.87 0.06
C GLU A 73 -40.35 -65.42 0.43
N VAL A 74 -41.16 -64.86 1.33
CA VAL A 74 -40.98 -63.51 1.87
C VAL A 74 -40.28 -63.61 3.21
N THR A 75 -39.01 -63.21 3.26
CA THR A 75 -38.24 -63.17 4.51
C THR A 75 -38.23 -61.75 5.08
N ILE A 76 -38.71 -61.61 6.32
CA ILE A 76 -38.79 -60.36 7.07
C ILE A 76 -37.83 -60.46 8.26
N ASP A 77 -36.87 -59.55 8.33
CA ASP A 77 -35.93 -59.47 9.45
C ASP A 77 -36.59 -58.94 10.72
N ALA A 78 -36.02 -59.30 11.88
CA ALA A 78 -36.49 -58.83 13.17
C ALA A 78 -36.53 -57.30 13.25
N GLY A 79 -37.58 -56.74 13.86
CA GLY A 79 -37.77 -55.30 13.87
C GLY A 79 -39.06 -54.84 14.56
N LEU A 80 -39.28 -53.53 14.50
CA LEU A 80 -40.41 -52.85 15.11
C LEU A 80 -41.01 -51.83 14.14
N ALA A 81 -42.33 -51.85 14.02
CA ALA A 81 -43.09 -50.80 13.35
C ALA A 81 -44.20 -50.26 14.27
N ILE A 82 -44.70 -49.09 13.92
CA ILE A 82 -45.90 -48.48 14.50
C ILE A 82 -46.87 -48.22 13.36
N ASP A 83 -48.09 -48.71 13.47
CA ASP A 83 -49.11 -48.43 12.45
C ASP A 83 -49.79 -47.06 12.60
N SER A 84 -50.69 -46.71 11.68
CA SER A 84 -51.41 -45.43 11.71
C SER A 84 -52.44 -45.32 12.85
N CYS A 85 -52.70 -46.39 13.59
CA CYS A 85 -53.52 -46.38 14.82
C CYS A 85 -52.67 -46.45 16.10
N GLY A 86 -51.34 -46.37 15.98
CA GLY A 86 -50.40 -46.42 17.09
C GLY A 86 -50.14 -47.82 17.66
N HIS A 87 -50.51 -48.90 16.95
CA HIS A 87 -50.18 -50.26 17.34
C HIS A 87 -48.68 -50.54 17.14
N PRO A 88 -47.96 -51.01 18.16
CA PRO A 88 -46.62 -51.54 17.96
C PRO A 88 -46.69 -52.93 17.31
N ILE A 89 -46.05 -53.10 16.17
CA ILE A 89 -45.91 -54.39 15.48
C ILE A 89 -44.48 -54.88 15.65
N VAL A 90 -44.30 -55.97 16.40
CA VAL A 90 -42.99 -56.53 16.73
C VAL A 90 -42.76 -57.83 15.97
N VAL A 91 -41.67 -57.88 15.21
CA VAL A 91 -41.14 -59.12 14.62
C VAL A 91 -39.95 -59.55 15.47
N GLU A 92 -40.17 -60.54 16.35
CA GLU A 92 -39.19 -60.94 17.38
C GLU A 92 -37.91 -61.57 16.79
N SER A 93 -38.04 -62.30 15.68
CA SER A 93 -36.96 -62.97 14.97
C SER A 93 -37.26 -62.99 13.48
N GLN A 94 -36.21 -63.14 12.65
CA GLN A 94 -36.37 -63.33 11.21
C GLN A 94 -37.42 -64.40 10.93
N THR A 95 -38.42 -64.04 10.12
CA THR A 95 -39.58 -64.88 9.80
C THR A 95 -39.71 -64.98 8.30
N THR A 96 -39.94 -66.19 7.79
CA THR A 96 -40.18 -66.45 6.37
C THR A 96 -41.61 -66.95 6.22
N GLU A 97 -42.38 -66.28 5.36
CA GLU A 97 -43.75 -66.66 4.99
C GLU A 97 -43.80 -67.00 3.51
N GLU A 98 -44.52 -68.05 3.15
CA GLU A 98 -44.69 -68.49 1.76
C GLU A 98 -46.01 -67.92 1.20
N ILE A 99 -45.93 -67.21 0.07
CA ILE A 99 -47.11 -66.77 -0.69
C ILE A 99 -47.15 -67.54 -2.02
N ASP A 100 -48.30 -68.11 -2.38
CA ASP A 100 -48.45 -68.73 -3.71
C ASP A 100 -48.40 -67.63 -4.78
N ILE A 101 -47.51 -67.76 -5.78
CA ILE A 101 -47.35 -66.74 -6.83
C ILE A 101 -48.65 -66.60 -7.64
N ASP A 102 -49.44 -67.67 -7.76
CA ASP A 102 -50.74 -67.63 -8.43
C ASP A 102 -51.80 -66.80 -7.64
N GLU A 103 -51.58 -66.56 -6.34
CA GLU A 103 -52.41 -65.68 -5.49
C GLU A 103 -52.01 -64.19 -5.60
N LEU A 104 -50.91 -63.87 -6.28
CA LEU A 104 -50.49 -62.50 -6.52
C LEU A 104 -51.29 -61.91 -7.69
N GLU A 105 -52.09 -60.89 -7.42
CA GLU A 105 -52.95 -60.26 -8.43
C GLU A 105 -52.17 -59.40 -9.46
N SER A 106 -50.90 -59.09 -9.19
CA SER A 106 -50.02 -58.37 -10.12
C SER A 106 -48.54 -58.62 -9.85
N ASP A 107 -47.73 -58.50 -10.90
CA ASP A 107 -46.27 -58.35 -10.84
C ASP A 107 -45.89 -57.00 -11.47
N PRO A 108 -45.26 -56.07 -10.73
CA PRO A 108 -44.85 -56.16 -9.32
C PRO A 108 -46.00 -55.93 -8.31
N THR A 109 -45.90 -56.57 -7.13
CA THR A 109 -46.84 -56.52 -5.99
C THR A 109 -46.31 -55.68 -4.82
N SER A 110 -47.19 -55.11 -4.01
CA SER A 110 -46.85 -54.37 -2.79
C SER A 110 -47.07 -55.24 -1.55
N LEU A 111 -46.10 -55.29 -0.65
CA LEU A 111 -46.16 -56.07 0.59
C LEU A 111 -46.31 -55.18 1.83
N TYR A 112 -47.10 -55.64 2.80
CA TYR A 112 -47.40 -54.94 4.04
C TYR A 112 -47.45 -55.90 5.24
N ILE A 113 -47.25 -55.35 6.44
CA ILE A 113 -47.58 -56.05 7.70
C ILE A 113 -48.76 -55.38 8.40
N ASP A 114 -49.68 -56.19 8.88
CA ASP A 114 -50.86 -55.76 9.63
C ASP A 114 -50.78 -56.24 11.08
N TYR A 115 -51.32 -55.44 12.01
CA TYR A 115 -51.46 -55.84 13.40
C TYR A 115 -52.61 -56.84 13.56
N SER A 116 -52.39 -57.94 14.29
CA SER A 116 -53.45 -58.91 14.58
C SER A 116 -53.31 -59.47 16.00
N ASP A 117 -54.43 -59.89 16.58
CA ASP A 117 -54.47 -60.51 17.91
C ASP A 117 -54.73 -62.01 17.79
N CYS A 118 -53.82 -62.80 18.35
CA CYS A 118 -53.98 -64.25 18.50
C CYS A 118 -54.22 -64.60 19.97
N VAL A 119 -55.34 -65.27 20.26
CA VAL A 119 -55.55 -65.83 21.60
C VAL A 119 -54.79 -67.15 21.80
N LYS A 120 -54.23 -67.35 22.99
CA LYS A 120 -53.42 -68.52 23.37
C LYS A 120 -53.78 -69.02 24.76
N GLU A 121 -53.38 -70.27 25.04
CA GLU A 121 -53.56 -70.96 26.33
C GLU A 121 -55.04 -71.16 26.71
N THR A 122 -55.63 -72.31 26.35
CA THR A 122 -57.02 -72.62 26.70
C THR A 122 -57.15 -72.99 28.17
N VAL A 123 -58.17 -72.46 28.85
CA VAL A 123 -58.47 -72.75 30.25
C VAL A 123 -59.95 -73.05 30.46
N PRO A 124 -60.30 -74.00 31.34
CA PRO A 124 -61.70 -74.29 31.66
C PRO A 124 -62.30 -73.19 32.55
N VAL A 125 -63.51 -72.73 32.23
CA VAL A 125 -64.22 -71.70 33.03
C VAL A 125 -64.97 -72.37 34.21
N PRO A 126 -64.63 -72.06 35.48
CA PRO A 126 -65.32 -72.67 36.62
C PRO A 126 -66.76 -72.14 36.77
N GLY A 127 -67.74 -73.03 36.73
CA GLY A 127 -69.16 -72.71 37.00
C GLY A 127 -70.05 -72.52 35.77
N SER A 128 -69.55 -72.77 34.55
CA SER A 128 -70.43 -73.00 33.39
C SER A 128 -71.02 -74.42 33.46
N GLU A 129 -72.31 -74.56 33.12
CA GLU A 129 -72.97 -75.89 33.10
C GLU A 129 -72.41 -76.81 32.00
N ASP A 130 -71.62 -76.24 31.07
CA ASP A 130 -70.88 -76.92 30.00
C ASP A 130 -69.36 -76.67 30.07
N ALA A 131 -68.74 -76.99 31.21
CA ALA A 131 -67.28 -76.85 31.39
C ALA A 131 -66.42 -77.74 30.46
N CYS A 132 -67.03 -78.57 29.61
CA CYS A 132 -66.39 -79.35 28.54
C CYS A 132 -67.24 -79.41 27.25
N GLY A 133 -68.20 -78.50 27.06
CA GLY A 133 -68.99 -78.38 25.83
C GLY A 133 -68.49 -77.20 25.01
N GLU A 134 -67.60 -77.45 24.04
CA GLU A 134 -67.11 -76.56 22.96
C GLU A 134 -66.64 -75.12 23.25
N GLU A 135 -66.84 -74.53 24.43
CA GLU A 135 -66.39 -73.18 24.76
C GLU A 135 -65.19 -73.21 25.72
N CYS A 136 -64.04 -73.66 25.21
CA CYS A 136 -62.76 -73.29 25.80
C CYS A 136 -62.56 -71.78 25.65
N THR A 137 -62.29 -71.06 26.74
CA THR A 137 -61.86 -69.65 26.68
C THR A 137 -60.35 -69.57 26.76
N TYR A 138 -59.77 -68.57 26.12
CA TYR A 138 -58.34 -68.36 26.07
C TYR A 138 -57.87 -67.44 27.21
N ASN A 139 -56.74 -67.77 27.82
CA ASN A 139 -56.19 -67.09 28.99
C ASN A 139 -55.29 -65.90 28.62
N ARG A 140 -54.74 -65.88 27.40
CA ARG A 140 -53.83 -64.83 26.94
C ARG A 140 -54.18 -64.36 25.54
N VAL A 141 -53.94 -63.09 25.29
CA VAL A 141 -53.86 -62.51 23.94
C VAL A 141 -52.38 -62.29 23.65
N LEU A 142 -51.94 -62.72 22.47
CA LEU A 142 -50.64 -62.42 21.90
C LEU A 142 -50.84 -61.52 20.70
N GLU A 143 -50.22 -60.35 20.75
CA GLU A 143 -50.13 -59.44 19.61
C GLU A 143 -49.16 -60.04 18.58
N ILE A 144 -49.61 -60.18 17.34
CA ILE A 144 -48.88 -60.77 16.22
C ILE A 144 -48.96 -59.84 15.00
N PHE A 145 -48.25 -60.20 13.93
CA PHE A 145 -48.39 -59.57 12.63
C PHE A 145 -48.94 -60.55 11.60
N GLU A 146 -49.64 -60.04 10.59
CA GLU A 146 -50.05 -60.79 9.39
C GLU A 146 -49.40 -60.13 8.16
N LEU A 147 -48.86 -60.95 7.24
CA LEU A 147 -48.34 -60.47 5.95
C LEU A 147 -49.50 -60.30 4.97
N ALA A 148 -49.58 -59.14 4.33
CA ALA A 148 -50.59 -58.81 3.32
C ALA A 148 -49.93 -58.34 2.02
N HIS A 149 -50.60 -58.58 0.90
CA HIS A 149 -50.15 -58.15 -0.43
C HIS A 149 -51.28 -57.47 -1.21
N GLU A 150 -50.92 -56.49 -2.06
CA GLU A 150 -51.88 -55.80 -2.92
C GLU A 150 -51.31 -55.48 -4.31
N PRO A 151 -52.18 -55.45 -5.34
CA PRO A 151 -51.77 -55.08 -6.67
C PRO A 151 -51.51 -53.57 -6.82
N GLY A 152 -50.47 -53.22 -7.59
CA GLY A 152 -50.16 -51.83 -7.92
C GLY A 152 -49.25 -51.11 -6.90
N PRO A 153 -48.96 -49.81 -7.12
CA PRO A 153 -48.20 -49.00 -6.18
C PRO A 153 -48.98 -48.82 -4.87
N PRO A 154 -48.28 -48.59 -3.74
CA PRO A 154 -48.97 -48.28 -2.49
C PRO A 154 -49.75 -46.95 -2.58
N PRO A 155 -50.62 -46.65 -1.60
CA PRO A 155 -51.32 -45.37 -1.55
C PRO A 155 -50.35 -44.18 -1.55
N SER A 156 -50.64 -43.13 -2.33
CA SER A 156 -49.78 -41.92 -2.48
C SER A 156 -49.50 -41.13 -1.18
N ASP A 157 -50.17 -41.52 -0.11
CA ASP A 157 -50.32 -40.84 1.16
C ASP A 157 -49.76 -41.67 2.34
N LEU A 158 -48.96 -42.72 2.06
CA LEU A 158 -48.28 -43.57 3.05
C LEU A 158 -47.65 -42.80 4.23
N LYS A 159 -47.12 -41.60 3.97
CA LYS A 159 -46.76 -40.57 4.97
C LYS A 159 -46.44 -39.24 4.27
N ALA A 160 -47.45 -38.42 3.97
CA ALA A 160 -47.20 -37.09 3.39
C ALA A 160 -46.36 -36.24 4.36
N VAL A 161 -45.28 -35.63 3.86
CA VAL A 161 -44.52 -34.63 4.63
C VAL A 161 -45.30 -33.32 4.56
N ASP A 162 -45.82 -32.89 5.71
CA ASP A 162 -46.59 -31.66 5.78
C ASP A 162 -45.70 -30.43 5.53
N THR A 163 -46.22 -29.49 4.75
CA THR A 163 -45.53 -28.22 4.49
C THR A 163 -45.59 -27.33 5.73
N ILE A 164 -44.43 -26.85 6.17
CA ILE A 164 -44.28 -25.89 7.25
C ILE A 164 -44.07 -24.52 6.62
N GLU A 165 -44.78 -23.51 7.11
CA GLU A 165 -44.52 -22.11 6.75
C GLU A 165 -43.47 -21.57 7.74
N PHE A 166 -42.30 -21.20 7.22
CA PHE A 166 -41.25 -20.57 8.02
C PHE A 166 -41.51 -19.05 8.13
N PRO A 167 -41.33 -18.44 9.31
CA PRO A 167 -41.46 -17.00 9.49
C PRO A 167 -40.41 -16.26 8.67
N GLU A 168 -40.79 -15.09 8.17
CA GLU A 168 -39.88 -14.18 7.48
C GLU A 168 -39.06 -13.38 8.49
N LYS A 169 -37.93 -12.81 8.06
CA LYS A 169 -37.06 -11.98 8.92
C LYS A 169 -37.83 -10.85 9.62
N GLY A 170 -38.78 -10.22 8.92
CA GLY A 170 -39.61 -9.14 9.47
C GLY A 170 -40.54 -9.57 10.60
N ASP A 171 -40.83 -10.87 10.75
CA ASP A 171 -41.66 -11.40 11.84
C ASP A 171 -40.90 -11.38 13.20
N PHE A 172 -39.56 -11.30 13.16
CA PHE A 172 -38.71 -11.18 14.35
C PHE A 172 -38.39 -9.72 14.73
N ASP A 173 -38.68 -8.75 13.87
CA ASP A 173 -38.28 -7.33 14.04
C ASP A 173 -39.22 -6.53 14.96
N SER A 174 -40.22 -7.16 15.61
CA SER A 174 -41.13 -6.40 16.47
C SER A 174 -40.50 -6.07 17.83
N THR A 175 -40.41 -4.78 18.10
CA THR A 175 -39.95 -4.19 19.37
C THR A 175 -41.02 -4.41 20.45
N GLY A 176 -41.20 -5.64 20.90
CA GLY A 176 -41.98 -5.93 22.10
C GLY A 176 -41.38 -5.17 23.28
N ASP A 177 -42.18 -4.33 23.95
CA ASP A 177 -41.77 -3.67 25.19
C ASP A 177 -41.54 -4.77 26.25
N ALA A 178 -40.28 -5.08 26.53
CA ALA A 178 -39.87 -6.11 27.49
C ALA A 178 -40.42 -5.89 28.93
N ARG A 179 -41.17 -4.80 29.17
CA ARG A 179 -41.86 -4.49 30.44
C ARG A 179 -43.35 -4.80 30.44
N ASP A 180 -43.96 -5.16 29.30
CA ASP A 180 -45.36 -5.58 29.24
C ASP A 180 -45.47 -7.10 29.45
N PRO A 181 -46.04 -7.58 30.57
CA PRO A 181 -46.19 -9.02 30.83
C PRO A 181 -47.17 -9.72 29.87
N ASP A 182 -47.94 -8.97 29.06
CA ASP A 182 -48.81 -9.51 28.02
C ASP A 182 -48.14 -9.52 26.63
N SER A 183 -46.97 -8.89 26.44
CA SER A 183 -46.17 -9.02 25.22
C SER A 183 -45.22 -10.20 25.34
N ILE A 184 -45.65 -11.34 24.82
CA ILE A 184 -44.75 -12.45 24.51
C ILE A 184 -43.70 -11.88 23.54
N ALA A 185 -42.41 -12.09 23.81
CA ALA A 185 -41.35 -11.55 22.97
C ALA A 185 -41.60 -11.95 21.51
N ALA A 186 -41.44 -11.03 20.56
CA ALA A 186 -41.70 -11.24 19.14
C ALA A 186 -41.18 -12.58 18.59
N GLU A 187 -40.02 -12.99 19.08
CA GLU A 187 -39.34 -14.25 18.76
C GLU A 187 -40.17 -15.49 19.13
N ASP A 188 -40.82 -15.49 20.29
CA ASP A 188 -41.66 -16.60 20.76
C ASP A 188 -42.95 -16.71 19.93
N ASP A 189 -43.49 -15.59 19.44
CA ASP A 189 -44.69 -15.59 18.59
C ASP A 189 -44.37 -16.08 17.16
N ALA A 190 -43.25 -15.66 16.59
CA ALA A 190 -42.77 -16.16 15.29
C ALA A 190 -42.46 -17.67 15.32
N LEU A 191 -41.84 -18.17 16.40
CA LEU A 191 -41.61 -19.62 16.58
C LEU A 191 -42.91 -20.40 16.77
N ARG A 192 -43.93 -19.82 17.42
CA ARG A 192 -45.26 -20.44 17.53
C ARG A 192 -46.01 -20.50 16.20
N GLN A 193 -45.71 -19.61 15.26
CA GLN A 193 -46.29 -19.64 13.92
C GLN A 193 -45.89 -20.92 13.16
N ILE A 194 -44.63 -21.34 13.26
CA ILE A 194 -44.13 -22.62 12.69
C ILE A 194 -44.93 -23.80 13.23
N ALA A 195 -45.09 -23.88 14.56
CA ALA A 195 -45.85 -24.95 15.19
C ALA A 195 -47.34 -24.91 14.79
N THR A 196 -47.88 -23.71 14.59
CA THR A 196 -49.28 -23.51 14.21
C THR A 196 -49.53 -23.88 12.75
N SER A 197 -48.61 -23.55 11.82
CA SER A 197 -48.72 -23.87 10.39
C SER A 197 -48.71 -25.37 10.16
N PHE A 198 -47.86 -26.10 10.91
CA PHE A 198 -47.84 -27.57 10.86
C PHE A 198 -49.21 -28.18 11.20
N GLY A 199 -49.91 -27.59 12.18
CA GLY A 199 -51.24 -28.01 12.60
C GLY A 199 -52.39 -27.54 11.70
N GLN A 200 -52.14 -26.78 10.63
CA GLN A 200 -53.17 -26.20 9.78
C GLN A 200 -53.29 -26.93 8.42
N THR A 201 -54.51 -26.91 7.89
CA THR A 201 -54.82 -27.31 6.50
C THR A 201 -54.68 -26.08 5.59
N ALA A 202 -54.58 -26.28 4.27
CA ALA A 202 -54.45 -25.21 3.27
C ALA A 202 -55.55 -24.11 3.31
N GLY A 203 -56.63 -24.31 4.09
CA GLY A 203 -57.69 -23.32 4.34
C GLY A 203 -57.62 -22.63 5.71
N GLY A 204 -56.51 -22.73 6.45
CA GLY A 204 -56.32 -22.12 7.78
C GLY A 204 -57.11 -22.79 8.92
N ARG A 205 -57.70 -23.96 8.66
CA ARG A 205 -58.38 -24.75 9.70
C ARG A 205 -57.40 -25.72 10.32
N LEU A 206 -57.42 -25.86 11.65
CA LEU A 206 -56.65 -26.88 12.35
C LEU A 206 -57.01 -28.28 11.85
N ARG A 207 -56.00 -29.12 11.66
CA ARG A 207 -56.15 -30.53 11.29
C ARG A 207 -56.95 -31.27 12.35
N GLY A 208 -57.86 -32.11 11.88
CA GLY A 208 -58.50 -33.11 12.73
C GLY A 208 -57.53 -34.23 13.07
N CYS A 209 -57.82 -34.97 14.13
CA CYS A 209 -57.08 -36.18 14.50
C CYS A 209 -57.79 -37.44 13.99
N ASP A 210 -58.50 -37.32 12.87
CA ASP A 210 -59.26 -38.43 12.29
C ASP A 210 -58.30 -39.36 11.54
N ALA A 211 -58.25 -40.62 11.95
CA ALA A 211 -57.41 -41.64 11.35
C ALA A 211 -58.13 -42.28 10.14
N ASP A 212 -58.23 -41.53 9.05
CA ASP A 212 -58.69 -42.08 7.76
C ASP A 212 -57.46 -42.57 6.98
N GLY A 213 -57.37 -43.88 6.71
CA GLY A 213 -56.28 -44.45 5.91
C GLY A 213 -56.11 -45.95 6.06
N ASP A 214 -55.16 -46.50 5.30
CA ASP A 214 -54.69 -47.87 5.49
C ASP A 214 -53.86 -47.97 6.78
N HIS A 215 -54.14 -48.99 7.58
CA HIS A 215 -53.45 -49.24 8.86
C HIS A 215 -52.27 -50.19 8.70
N ARG A 216 -52.08 -50.79 7.53
CA ARG A 216 -50.97 -51.71 7.32
C ARG A 216 -49.67 -50.93 7.09
N VAL A 217 -48.55 -51.49 7.55
CA VAL A 217 -47.23 -50.89 7.37
C VAL A 217 -46.60 -51.43 6.09
N PHE A 218 -46.36 -50.55 5.13
CA PHE A 218 -45.74 -50.89 3.85
C PHE A 218 -44.27 -51.31 4.02
N LEU A 219 -43.92 -52.49 3.48
CA LEU A 219 -42.57 -53.04 3.51
C LEU A 219 -41.80 -52.80 2.21
N GLY A 220 -42.51 -52.74 1.08
CA GLY A 220 -41.89 -52.51 -0.23
C GLY A 220 -42.69 -53.10 -1.38
N ARG A 221 -42.24 -52.76 -2.59
CA ARG A 221 -42.78 -53.27 -3.84
C ARG A 221 -41.77 -54.22 -4.47
N PHE A 222 -42.24 -55.42 -4.82
CA PHE A 222 -41.41 -56.52 -5.28
C PHE A 222 -41.97 -57.11 -6.57
N GLY A 223 -41.10 -57.47 -7.50
CA GLY A 223 -41.50 -58.08 -8.76
C GLY A 223 -40.33 -58.71 -9.49
N THR A 224 -40.63 -59.29 -10.64
CA THR A 224 -39.60 -59.86 -11.50
C THR A 224 -38.81 -58.74 -12.20
N ALA A 225 -37.48 -58.86 -12.20
CA ALA A 225 -36.65 -57.92 -12.94
C ALA A 225 -37.00 -58.00 -14.44
N SER A 226 -37.08 -56.86 -15.13
CA SER A 226 -37.30 -56.84 -16.58
C SER A 226 -36.03 -57.31 -17.33
N GLY A 227 -35.86 -58.62 -17.41
CA GLY A 227 -34.76 -59.37 -18.04
C GLY A 227 -34.90 -60.86 -17.73
N ASP A 228 -34.40 -61.76 -18.58
CA ASP A 228 -34.70 -63.21 -18.62
C ASP A 228 -34.38 -64.05 -17.36
N ASP A 229 -34.04 -63.45 -16.22
CA ASP A 229 -33.82 -64.13 -14.95
C ASP A 229 -35.10 -63.93 -14.09
N GLU A 230 -35.89 -64.99 -13.88
CA GLU A 230 -37.13 -65.05 -13.05
C GLU A 230 -36.89 -64.73 -11.55
N SER A 231 -35.82 -63.99 -11.23
CA SER A 231 -35.45 -63.55 -9.91
C SER A 231 -36.35 -62.38 -9.47
N TRP A 232 -37.12 -62.63 -8.41
CA TRP A 232 -37.85 -61.59 -7.71
C TRP A 232 -36.88 -60.70 -6.97
N SER A 233 -37.11 -59.39 -7.05
CA SER A 233 -36.33 -58.40 -6.32
C SER A 233 -37.17 -57.18 -6.01
N ARG A 234 -36.65 -56.33 -5.13
CA ARG A 234 -37.27 -55.03 -4.84
C ARG A 234 -37.21 -54.17 -6.10
N VAL A 235 -38.34 -53.58 -6.49
CA VAL A 235 -38.41 -52.64 -7.63
C VAL A 235 -37.61 -51.38 -7.28
N THR A 236 -36.70 -50.94 -8.15
CA THR A 236 -35.74 -49.84 -7.88
C THR A 236 -35.88 -48.61 -8.80
N ASP A 237 -37.00 -48.43 -9.50
CA ASP A 237 -37.23 -47.33 -10.47
C ASP A 237 -37.27 -45.92 -9.81
N GLU A 238 -37.16 -44.85 -10.59
CA GLU A 238 -37.06 -43.45 -10.13
C GLU A 238 -38.27 -42.96 -9.29
N ASN A 239 -39.40 -43.67 -9.34
CA ASN A 239 -40.60 -43.41 -8.52
C ASN A 239 -40.64 -44.26 -7.23
N LEU A 240 -39.48 -44.63 -6.70
CA LEU A 240 -39.32 -45.44 -5.49
C LEU A 240 -40.02 -44.80 -4.28
N GLU A 241 -41.16 -45.36 -3.89
CA GLU A 241 -41.75 -45.09 -2.58
C GLU A 241 -41.01 -45.90 -1.52
N THR A 242 -40.29 -45.20 -0.64
CA THR A 242 -39.58 -45.83 0.47
C THR A 242 -40.56 -46.14 1.61
N PRO A 243 -40.43 -47.30 2.29
CA PRO A 243 -41.20 -47.61 3.47
C PRO A 243 -41.18 -46.45 4.46
N PRO A 244 -42.36 -45.96 4.91
CA PRO A 244 -42.42 -44.83 5.81
C PRO A 244 -41.68 -45.19 7.10
N ARG A 245 -40.87 -44.27 7.61
CA ARG A 245 -40.17 -44.44 8.89
C ARG A 245 -40.75 -43.56 9.97
N VAL A 246 -40.71 -44.04 11.21
CA VAL A 246 -40.96 -43.21 12.38
C VAL A 246 -39.81 -42.21 12.53
N TYR A 247 -40.12 -40.93 12.65
CA TYR A 247 -39.11 -39.89 12.88
C TYR A 247 -38.74 -39.89 14.36
N THR A 248 -37.78 -40.72 14.74
CA THR A 248 -37.36 -40.85 16.14
C THR A 248 -36.65 -39.59 16.64
N ASN A 249 -36.65 -39.35 17.95
CA ASN A 249 -35.88 -38.25 18.56
C ASN A 249 -34.38 -38.33 18.21
N GLU A 250 -33.84 -39.54 18.03
CA GLU A 250 -32.45 -39.74 17.60
C GLU A 250 -32.25 -39.30 16.14
N MET A 251 -33.17 -39.65 15.23
CA MET A 251 -33.12 -39.21 13.84
C MET A 251 -33.23 -37.69 13.74
N LEU A 252 -34.14 -37.08 14.51
CA LEU A 252 -34.29 -35.62 14.58
C LEU A 252 -33.04 -34.94 15.16
N TYR A 253 -32.50 -35.46 16.26
CA TYR A 253 -31.26 -34.95 16.84
C TYR A 253 -30.10 -35.06 15.85
N ALA A 254 -29.93 -36.20 15.19
CA ALA A 254 -28.87 -36.40 14.19
C ALA A 254 -29.02 -35.45 13.00
N ALA A 255 -30.24 -35.23 12.51
CA ALA A 255 -30.51 -34.28 11.44
C ALA A 255 -30.17 -32.85 11.86
N ILE A 256 -30.67 -32.39 13.01
CA ILE A 256 -30.41 -31.04 13.53
C ILE A 256 -28.93 -30.85 13.86
N ALA A 257 -28.29 -31.80 14.55
CA ALA A 257 -26.88 -31.70 14.92
C ALA A 257 -25.97 -31.70 13.69
N ARG A 258 -26.26 -32.53 12.68
CA ARG A 258 -25.51 -32.53 11.42
C ARG A 258 -25.73 -31.25 10.64
N HIS A 259 -26.95 -30.71 10.66
CA HIS A 259 -27.28 -29.44 10.03
C HIS A 259 -26.60 -28.25 10.75
N ALA A 260 -26.66 -28.20 12.08
CA ALA A 260 -26.03 -27.14 12.88
C ALA A 260 -24.49 -27.21 12.90
N ALA A 261 -23.91 -28.40 12.68
CA ALA A 261 -22.47 -28.59 12.55
C ALA A 261 -21.97 -28.57 11.09
N ARG A 262 -22.85 -28.27 10.13
CA ARG A 262 -22.47 -27.98 8.74
C ARG A 262 -22.11 -26.51 8.65
N PHE A 263 -20.80 -26.26 8.55
CA PHE A 263 -20.22 -24.91 8.44
C PHE A 263 -20.03 -24.45 6.99
N ASP A 264 -20.38 -25.31 6.01
CA ASP A 264 -20.53 -24.95 4.61
C ASP A 264 -21.79 -24.09 4.40
N ASP A 265 -22.28 -23.98 3.16
CA ASP A 265 -23.56 -23.37 2.85
C ASP A 265 -24.67 -24.44 2.74
N PRO A 266 -25.22 -24.93 3.87
CA PRO A 266 -26.20 -26.02 3.87
C PRO A 266 -27.58 -25.61 3.33
N HIS A 267 -27.78 -24.33 3.05
CA HIS A 267 -29.02 -23.76 2.57
C HIS A 267 -28.92 -23.21 1.14
N ASP A 268 -27.74 -23.31 0.51
CA ASP A 268 -27.45 -22.78 -0.82
C ASP A 268 -27.83 -21.29 -0.91
N VAL A 269 -27.51 -20.53 0.15
CA VAL A 269 -27.82 -19.11 0.25
C VAL A 269 -26.72 -18.27 -0.37
N THR A 270 -27.11 -17.36 -1.25
CA THR A 270 -26.18 -16.40 -1.84
C THR A 270 -25.66 -15.40 -0.80
N ALA A 271 -24.48 -14.81 -1.06
CA ALA A 271 -23.90 -13.76 -0.21
C ALA A 271 -24.89 -12.63 0.10
N GLY A 272 -25.71 -12.26 -0.88
CA GLY A 272 -26.75 -11.24 -0.70
C GLY A 272 -27.92 -11.65 0.18
N GLN A 273 -28.33 -12.92 0.13
CA GLN A 273 -29.36 -13.45 1.04
C GLN A 273 -28.87 -13.52 2.48
N ALA A 274 -27.57 -13.76 2.69
CA ALA A 274 -26.94 -13.81 4.01
C ALA A 274 -26.59 -12.42 4.59
N GLY A 275 -26.67 -11.36 3.79
CA GLY A 275 -26.16 -10.03 4.17
C GLY A 275 -24.63 -10.01 4.35
N ALA A 276 -23.93 -10.98 3.76
CA ALA A 276 -22.49 -11.00 3.68
C ALA A 276 -22.02 -9.98 2.63
N LEU A 277 -20.73 -9.64 2.65
CA LEU A 277 -20.11 -8.81 1.61
C LEU A 277 -20.34 -9.46 0.24
N GLU A 278 -21.23 -8.87 -0.56
CA GLU A 278 -21.46 -9.27 -1.96
C GLU A 278 -20.28 -8.85 -2.86
N SER A 279 -19.62 -7.74 -2.49
CA SER A 279 -18.47 -7.18 -3.20
C SER A 279 -17.51 -6.44 -2.27
N VAL A 280 -16.27 -6.31 -2.73
CA VAL A 280 -15.32 -5.29 -2.27
C VAL A 280 -15.25 -4.25 -3.39
N GLU A 281 -15.53 -2.98 -3.08
CA GLU A 281 -15.48 -1.87 -4.04
C GLU A 281 -16.28 -2.09 -5.34
N GLY A 282 -17.37 -2.85 -5.28
CA GLY A 282 -18.26 -3.10 -6.42
C GLY A 282 -17.91 -4.30 -7.29
N VAL A 283 -16.89 -5.09 -6.94
CA VAL A 283 -16.56 -6.37 -7.62
C VAL A 283 -17.19 -7.56 -6.88
N SER A 284 -18.18 -8.21 -7.50
CA SER A 284 -18.92 -9.38 -6.94
C SER A 284 -18.95 -10.57 -7.90
N ASN A 285 -18.89 -11.81 -7.39
CA ASN A 285 -19.27 -13.00 -8.15
C ASN A 285 -20.10 -13.99 -7.29
N PRO A 286 -21.44 -13.86 -7.25
CA PRO A 286 -22.28 -14.74 -6.45
C PRO A 286 -22.20 -16.20 -6.95
N GLY A 287 -21.63 -17.10 -6.14
CA GLY A 287 -21.52 -18.53 -6.44
C GLY A 287 -20.32 -18.94 -7.29
N GLY A 288 -19.30 -18.07 -7.45
CA GLY A 288 -18.06 -18.40 -8.13
C GLY A 288 -16.87 -17.59 -7.63
N ASP A 289 -15.67 -17.89 -8.13
CA ASP A 289 -14.45 -17.23 -7.67
C ASP A 289 -14.37 -15.77 -8.14
N VAL A 290 -13.82 -14.90 -7.31
CA VAL A 290 -13.43 -13.53 -7.69
C VAL A 290 -12.07 -13.61 -8.35
N ALA A 291 -12.01 -13.41 -9.67
CA ALA A 291 -10.75 -13.38 -10.41
C ALA A 291 -10.04 -12.03 -10.20
N LEU A 292 -8.76 -12.07 -9.81
CA LEU A 292 -7.87 -10.91 -9.89
C LEU A 292 -7.49 -10.73 -11.37
N ASN A 293 -7.93 -9.62 -11.97
CA ASN A 293 -7.65 -9.31 -13.37
C ASN A 293 -6.45 -8.38 -13.47
N SER A 294 -5.28 -8.93 -13.80
CA SER A 294 -4.11 -8.14 -14.21
C SER A 294 -4.27 -7.81 -15.70
N SER A 295 -4.79 -6.63 -16.00
CA SER A 295 -5.09 -6.18 -17.36
C SER A 295 -3.86 -6.06 -18.27
N ASP A 296 -2.70 -5.85 -17.65
CA ASP A 296 -1.37 -5.77 -18.26
C ASP A 296 -0.63 -7.12 -18.24
N GLY A 297 -1.19 -8.12 -17.55
CA GLY A 297 -0.64 -9.45 -17.40
C GLY A 297 0.69 -9.46 -16.64
N SER A 298 0.91 -8.57 -15.67
CA SER A 298 2.08 -8.52 -14.78
C SER A 298 2.03 -9.54 -13.64
N VAL A 299 0.83 -9.98 -13.26
CA VAL A 299 0.60 -10.97 -12.20
C VAL A 299 -0.17 -12.16 -12.75
N SER A 300 0.43 -13.35 -12.63
CA SER A 300 -0.22 -14.63 -12.87
C SER A 300 -0.65 -15.24 -11.53
N VAL A 301 -1.93 -15.64 -11.45
CA VAL A 301 -2.52 -16.27 -10.27
C VAL A 301 -2.75 -17.74 -10.57
N GLU A 302 -2.13 -18.63 -9.80
CA GLU A 302 -2.34 -20.07 -9.89
C GLU A 302 -2.82 -20.61 -8.54
N ALA A 303 -3.91 -21.38 -8.54
CA ALA A 303 -4.46 -21.94 -7.32
C ALA A 303 -3.71 -23.22 -6.93
N ASP A 304 -3.27 -23.32 -5.66
CA ASP A 304 -2.78 -24.57 -5.06
C ASP A 304 -3.83 -25.13 -4.09
N ASP A 305 -4.74 -25.91 -4.67
CA ASP A 305 -5.81 -26.61 -3.95
C ASP A 305 -5.27 -27.57 -2.87
N SER A 306 -4.02 -28.04 -3.01
CA SER A 306 -3.44 -28.99 -2.06
C SER A 306 -2.91 -28.32 -0.78
N ALA A 307 -2.57 -27.04 -0.87
CA ALA A 307 -2.09 -26.20 0.23
C ALA A 307 -3.18 -25.28 0.80
N ASN A 308 -4.34 -25.17 0.15
CA ASN A 308 -5.35 -24.13 0.41
C ASN A 308 -4.74 -22.72 0.30
N SER A 309 -3.89 -22.51 -0.70
CA SER A 309 -3.21 -21.23 -0.94
C SER A 309 -3.32 -20.80 -2.40
N VAL A 310 -3.05 -19.52 -2.64
CA VAL A 310 -3.00 -18.92 -3.98
C VAL A 310 -1.58 -18.41 -4.19
N ASP A 311 -0.95 -18.86 -5.27
CA ASP A 311 0.39 -18.45 -5.64
C ASP A 311 0.33 -17.28 -6.63
N LEU A 312 1.05 -16.21 -6.30
CA LEU A 312 1.18 -15.00 -7.11
C LEU A 312 2.56 -15.01 -7.76
N THR A 313 2.61 -15.10 -9.09
CA THR A 313 3.86 -15.15 -9.85
C THR A 313 3.97 -13.93 -10.75
N VAL A 314 5.17 -13.35 -10.82
CA VAL A 314 5.48 -12.25 -11.73
C VAL A 314 5.55 -12.77 -13.16
N ALA A 315 4.84 -12.12 -14.07
CA ALA A 315 4.67 -12.59 -15.44
C ALA A 315 5.81 -12.20 -16.39
N ASP A 316 5.89 -12.91 -17.52
CA ASP A 316 6.95 -12.82 -18.53
C ASP A 316 7.19 -11.40 -19.06
N ARG A 317 6.18 -10.52 -19.05
CA ARG A 317 6.30 -9.12 -19.50
C ARG A 317 7.24 -8.29 -18.62
N LEU A 318 7.23 -8.48 -17.30
CA LEU A 318 8.18 -7.79 -16.41
C LEU A 318 9.61 -8.32 -16.62
N GLN A 319 9.76 -9.60 -16.98
CA GLN A 319 11.07 -10.16 -17.34
C GLN A 319 11.62 -9.54 -18.63
N GLU A 320 10.75 -9.25 -19.61
CA GLU A 320 11.13 -8.55 -20.84
C GLU A 320 11.58 -7.10 -20.56
N GLN A 321 10.91 -6.40 -19.64
CA GLN A 321 11.33 -5.05 -19.24
C GLN A 321 12.63 -5.03 -18.44
N LEU A 322 12.88 -6.04 -17.59
CA LEU A 322 14.17 -6.21 -16.93
C LEU A 322 15.29 -6.49 -17.94
N SER A 323 14.99 -7.18 -19.03
CA SER A 323 15.94 -7.38 -20.14
C SER A 323 16.24 -6.07 -20.87
N ASP A 324 15.22 -5.26 -21.18
CA ASP A 324 15.38 -3.95 -21.83
C ASP A 324 16.17 -2.97 -20.96
N LEU A 325 15.97 -3.00 -19.64
CA LEU A 325 16.78 -2.22 -18.71
C LEU A 325 18.25 -2.69 -18.70
N GLY A 326 18.49 -4.00 -18.82
CA GLY A 326 19.83 -4.56 -18.97
C GLY A 326 20.54 -4.05 -20.24
N ASP A 327 19.84 -4.03 -21.37
CA ASP A 327 20.36 -3.54 -22.65
C ASP A 327 20.70 -2.03 -22.57
N ARG A 328 19.89 -1.24 -21.86
CA ARG A 328 20.12 0.20 -21.66
C ARG A 328 21.32 0.49 -20.75
N VAL A 329 21.55 -0.32 -19.72
CA VAL A 329 22.76 -0.21 -18.88
C VAL A 329 24.00 -0.50 -19.72
N GLU A 330 23.96 -1.51 -20.59
CA GLU A 330 25.06 -1.84 -21.49
C GLU A 330 25.37 -0.69 -22.47
N GLU A 331 24.35 0.01 -22.98
CA GLU A 331 24.53 1.19 -23.84
C GLU A 331 25.21 2.36 -23.10
N LEU A 332 24.83 2.61 -21.84
CA LEU A 332 25.44 3.65 -21.00
C LEU A 332 26.91 3.35 -20.68
N GLU A 333 27.24 2.09 -20.38
CA GLU A 333 28.63 1.66 -20.15
C GLU A 333 29.51 1.86 -21.39
N GLN A 334 28.96 1.60 -22.59
CA GLN A 334 29.64 1.87 -23.86
C GLN A 334 29.86 3.38 -24.08
N GLY A 335 28.87 4.22 -23.75
CA GLY A 335 28.97 5.67 -23.83
C GLY A 335 30.05 6.26 -22.91
N LEU A 336 30.09 5.82 -21.65
CA LEU A 336 31.10 6.25 -20.68
C LEU A 336 32.53 5.87 -21.14
N SER A 337 32.68 4.68 -21.71
CA SER A 337 33.95 4.19 -22.26
C SER A 337 34.42 5.00 -23.48
N ALA A 338 33.49 5.57 -24.26
CA ALA A 338 33.83 6.43 -25.39
C ALA A 338 34.29 7.82 -24.93
N MET A 339 33.61 8.40 -23.93
CA MET A 339 34.00 9.70 -23.35
C MET A 339 35.39 9.65 -22.71
N GLN A 340 35.69 8.58 -21.98
CA GLN A 340 37.01 8.38 -21.37
C GLN A 340 38.13 8.33 -22.43
N ARG A 341 37.94 7.58 -23.51
CA ARG A 341 38.94 7.53 -24.60
C ARG A 341 39.18 8.89 -25.25
N GLU A 342 38.14 9.70 -25.41
CA GLU A 342 38.29 11.05 -25.98
C GLU A 342 39.03 12.00 -25.02
N LEU A 343 38.80 11.88 -23.70
CA LEU A 343 39.57 12.62 -22.69
C LEU A 343 41.06 12.29 -22.79
N LEU A 344 41.43 11.01 -22.74
CA LEU A 344 42.83 10.54 -22.83
C LEU A 344 43.49 10.96 -24.16
N LYS A 345 42.72 10.98 -25.24
CA LYS A 345 43.21 11.43 -26.55
C LYS A 345 43.49 12.94 -26.58
N SER A 346 42.59 13.73 -25.99
CA SER A 346 42.71 15.18 -25.94
C SER A 346 43.97 15.61 -25.16
N THR A 347 44.31 14.92 -24.08
CA THR A 347 45.49 15.25 -23.25
C THR A 347 46.80 14.96 -23.98
N LEU A 348 46.90 13.83 -24.71
CA LEU A 348 48.06 13.55 -25.56
C LEU A 348 48.26 14.64 -26.63
N HIS A 349 47.18 15.06 -27.28
CA HIS A 349 47.25 16.12 -28.29
C HIS A 349 47.65 17.47 -27.71
N HIS A 350 47.14 17.83 -26.53
CA HIS A 350 47.52 19.05 -25.82
C HIS A 350 49.00 19.01 -25.45
N LYS A 351 49.47 17.92 -24.81
CA LYS A 351 50.86 17.74 -24.42
C LYS A 351 51.82 17.83 -25.63
N ARG A 352 51.47 17.22 -26.76
CA ARG A 352 52.27 17.34 -28.00
C ARG A 352 52.42 18.80 -28.44
N LEU A 353 51.34 19.59 -28.41
CA LEU A 353 51.36 20.99 -28.84
C LEU A 353 52.20 21.84 -27.89
N SER A 354 51.97 21.72 -26.58
CA SER A 354 52.65 22.55 -25.57
C SER A 354 54.16 22.31 -25.54
N PHE A 355 54.60 21.04 -25.59
CA PHE A 355 56.02 20.72 -25.59
C PHE A 355 56.70 21.00 -26.94
N GLN A 356 55.96 21.00 -28.05
CA GLN A 356 56.46 21.53 -29.32
C GLN A 356 56.77 23.03 -29.21
N LEU A 357 55.82 23.82 -28.68
CA LEU A 357 56.01 25.27 -28.47
C LEU A 357 57.17 25.56 -27.51
N LEU A 358 57.26 24.81 -26.41
CA LEU A 358 58.32 24.95 -25.42
C LEU A 358 59.70 24.64 -26.00
N SER A 359 59.82 23.54 -26.77
CA SER A 359 61.06 23.15 -27.46
C SER A 359 61.47 24.18 -28.52
N GLU A 360 60.53 24.67 -29.33
CA GLU A 360 60.79 25.70 -30.35
C GLU A 360 61.23 27.04 -29.73
N ARG A 361 60.69 27.40 -28.57
CA ARG A 361 60.95 28.68 -27.89
C ARG A 361 62.29 28.70 -27.16
N PHE A 362 62.61 27.65 -26.39
CA PHE A 362 63.78 27.64 -25.50
C PHE A 362 64.89 26.66 -25.91
N GLY A 363 64.64 25.77 -26.88
CA GLY A 363 65.64 24.81 -27.37
C GLY A 363 66.01 23.74 -26.34
N VAL A 364 65.08 23.40 -25.44
CA VAL A 364 65.22 22.39 -24.37
C VAL A 364 65.21 21.00 -25.00
N GLN A 365 66.25 20.20 -24.73
CA GLN A 365 66.41 18.85 -25.32
C GLN A 365 65.44 17.86 -24.69
N SER A 366 65.18 17.98 -23.39
CA SER A 366 64.20 17.11 -22.71
C SER A 366 62.78 17.36 -23.21
N ALA A 367 62.43 18.59 -23.63
CA ALA A 367 61.12 18.89 -24.23
C ALA A 367 60.96 18.24 -25.62
N GLU A 368 62.05 18.11 -26.38
CA GLU A 368 62.06 17.38 -27.66
C GLU A 368 61.84 15.87 -27.46
N LYS A 369 62.31 15.28 -26.35
CA LYS A 369 62.03 13.88 -26.01
C LYS A 369 60.58 13.66 -25.59
N VAL A 370 60.02 14.54 -24.74
CA VAL A 370 58.59 14.51 -24.38
C VAL A 370 57.73 14.59 -25.66
N LEU A 371 58.11 15.44 -26.61
CA LEU A 371 57.43 15.56 -27.90
C LEU A 371 57.50 14.26 -28.74
N ASP A 372 58.64 13.59 -28.80
CA ASP A 372 58.84 12.34 -29.54
C ASP A 372 58.06 11.17 -28.92
N HIS A 373 58.12 11.03 -27.58
CA HIS A 373 57.34 10.05 -26.83
C HIS A 373 55.83 10.28 -26.98
N THR A 374 55.37 11.53 -26.85
CA THR A 374 53.93 11.86 -27.02
C THR A 374 53.46 11.65 -28.46
N SER A 375 54.29 11.96 -29.45
CA SER A 375 53.95 11.70 -30.86
C SER A 375 53.84 10.20 -31.16
N THR A 376 54.74 9.39 -30.59
CA THR A 376 54.68 7.93 -30.70
C THR A 376 53.43 7.37 -30.02
N ALA A 377 53.08 7.85 -28.82
CA ALA A 377 51.89 7.41 -28.11
C ALA A 377 50.58 7.75 -28.86
N ILE A 378 50.54 8.87 -29.59
CA ILE A 378 49.41 9.21 -30.47
C ILE A 378 49.36 8.28 -31.69
N GLU A 379 50.49 7.92 -32.29
CA GLU A 379 50.56 7.01 -33.44
C GLU A 379 50.21 5.56 -33.07
N ASP A 380 50.52 5.15 -31.84
CA ASP A 380 50.24 3.82 -31.30
C ASP A 380 48.84 3.72 -30.66
N ASP A 381 48.01 4.77 -30.77
CA ASP A 381 46.64 4.84 -30.23
C ASP A 381 46.56 4.48 -28.72
N VAL A 382 47.56 4.90 -27.95
CA VAL A 382 47.69 4.60 -26.51
C VAL A 382 46.45 5.01 -25.69
N HIS A 383 45.70 6.01 -26.15
CA HIS A 383 44.44 6.47 -25.54
C HIS A 383 43.29 5.43 -25.61
N GLU A 384 43.40 4.36 -26.39
CA GLU A 384 42.41 3.29 -26.44
C GLU A 384 42.54 2.29 -25.28
N ASP A 385 43.68 2.25 -24.60
CA ASP A 385 43.99 1.31 -23.52
C ASP A 385 44.50 2.06 -22.28
N ILE A 386 43.81 1.90 -21.16
CA ILE A 386 44.12 2.60 -19.90
C ILE A 386 45.50 2.22 -19.37
N GLU A 387 45.88 0.94 -19.42
CA GLU A 387 47.16 0.46 -18.91
C GLU A 387 48.30 1.05 -19.75
N ALA A 388 48.13 1.08 -21.08
CA ALA A 388 49.09 1.72 -21.99
C ALA A 388 49.22 3.23 -21.73
N TYR A 389 48.11 3.93 -21.48
CA TYR A 389 48.12 5.37 -21.19
C TYR A 389 48.81 5.72 -19.88
N LEU A 390 48.56 4.93 -18.83
CA LEU A 390 49.24 5.08 -17.54
C LEU A 390 50.73 4.80 -17.67
N GLN A 391 51.11 3.74 -18.39
CA GLN A 391 52.51 3.44 -18.67
C GLN A 391 53.20 4.59 -19.42
N PHE A 392 52.53 5.18 -20.42
CA PHE A 392 53.04 6.37 -21.11
C PHE A 392 53.28 7.54 -20.14
N ALA A 393 52.36 7.78 -19.21
CA ALA A 393 52.49 8.86 -18.24
C ALA A 393 53.69 8.66 -17.31
N GLU A 394 53.95 7.43 -16.86
CA GLU A 394 55.14 7.09 -16.08
C GLU A 394 56.43 7.26 -16.90
N GLU A 395 56.44 6.82 -18.16
CA GLU A 395 57.62 6.90 -19.03
C GLU A 395 58.01 8.35 -19.37
N VAL A 396 57.04 9.25 -19.50
CA VAL A 396 57.27 10.65 -19.83
C VAL A 396 57.59 11.53 -18.61
N LEU A 397 57.20 11.10 -17.40
CA LEU A 397 57.43 11.87 -16.17
C LEU A 397 58.92 12.18 -15.94
N GLU A 398 59.83 11.23 -16.18
CA GLU A 398 61.28 11.45 -16.03
C GLU A 398 61.79 12.53 -16.99
N ASP A 399 61.26 12.58 -18.22
CA ASP A 399 61.63 13.60 -19.20
C ASP A 399 61.00 14.96 -18.85
N GLU A 400 59.81 14.99 -18.25
CA GLU A 400 59.13 16.22 -17.79
C GLU A 400 59.82 16.86 -16.58
N GLN A 401 60.32 16.05 -15.65
CA GLN A 401 61.20 16.49 -14.58
C GLN A 401 62.53 17.03 -15.14
N ALA A 402 63.10 16.39 -16.16
CA ALA A 402 64.33 16.88 -16.80
C ALA A 402 64.14 18.21 -17.56
N VAL A 403 62.93 18.49 -18.07
CA VAL A 403 62.58 19.80 -18.65
C VAL A 403 62.70 20.92 -17.61
N LEU A 404 62.25 20.69 -16.38
CA LEU A 404 62.36 21.67 -15.29
C LEU A 404 63.82 22.04 -15.01
N ASP A 405 64.71 21.04 -14.93
CA ASP A 405 66.15 21.25 -14.70
C ASP A 405 66.82 22.06 -15.82
N GLU A 406 66.43 21.81 -17.09
CA GLU A 406 66.96 22.53 -18.24
C GLU A 406 66.42 23.96 -18.33
N LEU A 407 65.13 24.18 -18.04
CA LEU A 407 64.53 25.53 -18.02
C LEU A 407 65.10 26.39 -16.88
N ALA A 408 65.36 25.80 -15.70
CA ALA A 408 65.98 26.48 -14.58
C ALA A 408 67.43 26.94 -14.87
N ALA A 409 68.07 26.40 -15.90
CA ALA A 409 69.39 26.83 -16.36
C ALA A 409 69.35 28.02 -17.34
N ILE A 410 68.17 28.50 -17.72
CA ILE A 410 67.97 29.61 -18.66
C ILE A 410 67.57 30.87 -17.88
N ASP A 411 68.51 31.82 -17.75
CA ASP A 411 68.31 33.07 -16.98
C ASP A 411 67.10 33.94 -17.45
N ALA A 412 66.57 33.68 -18.64
CA ALA A 412 65.46 34.42 -19.23
C ALA A 412 64.07 33.84 -18.90
N VAL A 413 64.01 32.69 -18.21
CA VAL A 413 62.75 32.08 -17.76
C VAL A 413 62.38 32.61 -16.37
N PRO A 414 61.16 33.11 -16.13
CA PRO A 414 60.75 33.61 -14.82
C PRO A 414 60.66 32.51 -13.75
N ASP A 415 61.16 32.78 -12.54
CA ASP A 415 61.09 31.86 -11.38
C ASP A 415 59.65 31.44 -11.04
N ALA A 416 58.67 32.34 -11.24
CA ALA A 416 57.26 32.06 -11.00
C ALA A 416 56.69 31.02 -11.98
N ALA A 417 57.09 31.08 -13.26
CA ALA A 417 56.68 30.11 -14.28
C ALA A 417 57.32 28.73 -14.02
N LEU A 418 58.58 28.72 -13.57
CA LEU A 418 59.26 27.48 -13.14
C LEU A 418 58.58 26.83 -11.94
N ALA A 419 58.14 27.63 -10.96
CA ALA A 419 57.44 27.12 -9.78
C ALA A 419 56.08 26.48 -10.14
N GLN A 420 55.31 27.10 -11.03
CA GLN A 420 54.02 26.56 -11.48
C GLN A 420 54.18 25.27 -12.29
N TYR A 421 55.17 25.21 -13.17
CA TYR A 421 55.48 23.98 -13.91
C TYR A 421 55.98 22.86 -12.98
N ALA A 422 56.80 23.20 -11.97
CA ALA A 422 57.26 22.22 -10.97
C ALA A 422 56.10 21.64 -10.14
N GLU A 423 55.15 22.48 -9.71
CA GLU A 423 53.96 22.04 -8.96
C GLU A 423 53.09 21.09 -9.79
N ALA A 424 52.87 21.40 -11.08
CA ALA A 424 52.11 20.53 -11.98
C ALA A 424 52.79 19.16 -12.20
N VAL A 425 54.12 19.12 -12.30
CA VAL A 425 54.88 17.86 -12.44
C VAL A 425 54.85 17.06 -11.13
N GLU A 426 54.92 17.72 -9.97
CA GLU A 426 54.78 17.07 -8.66
C GLU A 426 53.36 16.51 -8.44
N GLU A 427 52.33 17.20 -8.92
CA GLU A 427 50.94 16.69 -8.90
C GLU A 427 50.79 15.42 -9.77
N LEU A 428 51.41 15.40 -10.96
CA LEU A 428 51.40 14.21 -11.82
C LEU A 428 52.11 13.02 -11.17
N GLU A 429 53.26 13.24 -10.55
CA GLU A 429 54.00 12.21 -9.80
C GLU A 429 53.16 11.69 -8.62
N ALA A 430 52.54 12.57 -7.84
CA ALA A 430 51.70 12.20 -6.71
C ALA A 430 50.47 11.36 -7.12
N VAL A 431 49.83 11.69 -8.26
CA VAL A 431 48.69 10.91 -8.76
C VAL A 431 49.16 9.52 -9.22
N LEU A 432 50.30 9.41 -9.90
CA LEU A 432 50.84 8.12 -10.33
C LEU A 432 51.24 7.22 -9.15
N GLU A 433 51.71 7.80 -8.04
CA GLU A 433 52.01 7.03 -6.81
C GLU A 433 50.76 6.42 -6.14
N THR A 434 49.55 6.91 -6.43
CA THR A 434 48.28 6.36 -5.90
C THR A 434 47.74 5.16 -6.68
N ALA A 435 48.51 4.61 -7.62
CA ALA A 435 48.03 3.59 -8.56
C ALA A 435 47.47 2.32 -7.91
N ASP A 436 47.97 1.92 -6.74
CA ASP A 436 47.50 0.74 -6.01
C ASP A 436 46.19 0.97 -5.21
N ASP A 437 45.76 2.23 -5.04
CA ASP A 437 44.65 2.61 -4.14
C ASP A 437 43.34 2.94 -4.86
N LEU A 438 43.34 3.06 -6.19
CA LEU A 438 42.18 3.50 -7.00
C LEU A 438 41.82 2.51 -8.12
N PRO A 439 40.54 2.44 -8.52
CA PRO A 439 40.15 1.74 -9.75
C PRO A 439 40.86 2.34 -10.98
N GLU A 440 41.32 1.49 -11.91
CA GLU A 440 42.09 1.88 -13.11
C GLU A 440 41.46 3.04 -13.90
N ARG A 441 40.13 3.06 -14.04
CA ARG A 441 39.41 4.14 -14.74
C ARG A 441 39.52 5.49 -14.05
N GLU A 442 39.40 5.48 -12.73
CA GLU A 442 39.48 6.69 -11.92
C GLU A 442 40.92 7.23 -11.91
N LEU A 443 41.89 6.33 -11.77
CA LEU A 443 43.31 6.66 -11.88
C LEU A 443 43.64 7.29 -13.24
N ALA A 444 43.18 6.70 -14.35
CA ALA A 444 43.39 7.22 -15.70
C ALA A 444 42.85 8.64 -15.89
N ASN A 445 41.66 8.94 -15.34
CA ASN A 445 41.07 10.27 -15.43
C ASN A 445 41.87 11.31 -14.62
N ARG A 446 42.33 10.94 -13.42
CA ARG A 446 43.17 11.82 -12.59
C ARG A 446 44.53 12.08 -13.24
N VAL A 447 45.15 11.05 -13.83
CA VAL A 447 46.40 11.19 -14.59
C VAL A 447 46.18 12.08 -15.82
N ALA A 448 45.05 11.93 -16.52
CA ALA A 448 44.70 12.79 -17.66
C ALA A 448 44.59 14.27 -17.25
N HIS A 449 43.94 14.56 -16.11
CA HIS A 449 43.88 15.92 -15.57
C HIS A 449 45.28 16.47 -15.23
N ALA A 450 46.08 15.73 -14.47
CA ALA A 450 47.44 16.16 -14.09
C ALA A 450 48.36 16.36 -15.31
N GLN A 451 48.29 15.48 -16.31
CA GLN A 451 48.98 15.67 -17.59
C GLN A 451 48.51 16.92 -18.34
N GLY A 452 47.23 17.28 -18.21
CA GLY A 452 46.67 18.52 -18.73
C GLY A 452 47.30 19.77 -18.09
N LEU A 453 47.48 19.76 -16.77
CA LEU A 453 48.13 20.86 -16.04
C LEU A 453 49.61 21.02 -16.41
N VAL A 454 50.33 19.91 -16.58
CA VAL A 454 51.73 19.93 -17.05
C VAL A 454 51.81 20.52 -18.46
N ALA A 455 50.88 20.18 -19.35
CA ALA A 455 50.84 20.74 -20.70
C ALA A 455 50.46 22.24 -20.71
N GLU A 456 49.52 22.66 -19.87
CA GLU A 456 49.10 24.06 -19.75
C GLU A 456 50.23 24.93 -19.19
N THR A 457 50.84 24.53 -18.08
CA THR A 457 51.95 25.26 -17.46
C THR A 457 53.17 25.32 -18.37
N ALA A 458 53.44 24.27 -19.17
CA ALA A 458 54.48 24.28 -20.20
C ALA A 458 54.21 25.30 -21.32
N GLU A 459 52.96 25.47 -21.74
CA GLU A 459 52.58 26.41 -22.79
C GLU A 459 52.83 27.87 -22.36
N TRP A 460 52.61 28.18 -21.09
CA TRP A 460 52.62 29.54 -20.55
C TRP A 460 54.03 30.07 -20.20
N ILE A 461 55.08 29.25 -20.33
CA ILE A 461 56.46 29.67 -20.06
C ILE A 461 56.97 30.61 -21.17
N ASP A 462 57.27 31.89 -20.87
CA ASP A 462 57.74 32.90 -21.85
C ASP A 462 59.03 33.63 -21.41
N VAL A 463 59.70 34.33 -22.34
CA VAL A 463 61.03 34.96 -22.18
C VAL A 463 60.87 36.36 -21.56
N ALA A 464 61.64 36.66 -20.51
CA ALA A 464 61.70 37.98 -19.89
C ALA A 464 62.18 39.05 -20.90
N THR A 465 61.33 40.04 -21.21
CA THR A 465 61.69 41.18 -22.06
C THR A 465 62.30 42.31 -21.22
N GLU A 466 63.57 42.65 -21.47
CA GLU A 466 64.21 43.86 -20.93
C GLU A 466 63.58 45.12 -21.56
N THR A 467 63.07 46.07 -20.76
CA THR A 467 63.03 47.49 -21.17
C THR A 467 63.01 48.46 -19.97
N GLU A 468 63.62 49.61 -20.23
CA GLU A 468 63.93 50.79 -19.41
C GLU A 468 62.82 51.30 -18.48
N GLU A 469 63.20 51.91 -17.34
CA GLU A 469 62.34 52.65 -16.40
C GLU A 469 61.73 53.92 -17.03
N PRO A 470 60.39 54.07 -17.00
CA PRO A 470 59.68 55.30 -16.68
C PRO A 470 58.81 55.08 -15.41
N PRO A 471 58.05 56.07 -14.89
CA PRO A 471 57.72 56.14 -13.47
C PRO A 471 56.86 54.96 -13.00
N GLU A 472 57.00 54.59 -11.71
CA GLU A 472 56.26 53.53 -11.03
C GLU A 472 54.77 53.54 -11.41
N ASP A 473 54.36 52.59 -12.26
CA ASP A 473 52.95 52.29 -12.49
C ASP A 473 52.36 51.64 -11.23
N PRO A 474 51.10 51.98 -10.88
CA PRO A 474 50.45 51.54 -9.64
C PRO A 474 50.36 50.01 -9.58
N GLN A 475 50.95 49.41 -8.54
CA GLN A 475 50.63 48.04 -8.18
C GLN A 475 49.26 48.02 -7.49
N PHE A 476 48.29 47.36 -8.14
CA PHE A 476 47.09 46.86 -7.48
C PHE A 476 46.98 45.36 -7.71
N THR A 477 46.59 44.63 -6.67
CA THR A 477 46.17 43.24 -6.76
C THR A 477 44.65 43.27 -6.82
N ALA A 478 44.05 42.94 -7.97
CA ALA A 478 42.60 42.72 -8.05
C ALA A 478 42.22 41.72 -6.96
N GLY A 479 41.41 42.17 -6.01
CA GLY A 479 41.04 41.41 -4.82
C GLY A 479 39.53 41.47 -4.68
N VAL A 480 38.95 40.30 -4.40
CA VAL A 480 37.59 40.18 -3.92
C VAL A 480 37.62 40.47 -2.42
N TYR A 481 36.86 41.47 -1.98
CA TYR A 481 36.75 41.81 -0.57
C TYR A 481 35.36 41.46 -0.06
N SER A 482 35.31 40.49 0.83
CA SER A 482 34.09 40.05 1.49
C SER A 482 33.71 41.01 2.62
N ILE A 483 32.52 41.62 2.55
CA ILE A 483 32.00 42.53 3.57
C ILE A 483 30.74 41.91 4.19
N GLU A 484 30.75 41.73 5.51
CA GLU A 484 29.56 41.25 6.25
C GLU A 484 28.46 42.32 6.30
N GLU A 485 27.20 41.91 6.45
CA GLU A 485 26.04 42.80 6.64
C GLU A 485 26.27 43.78 7.82
N GLY A 486 26.16 45.09 7.59
CA GLY A 486 26.46 46.10 8.61
C GLY A 486 27.96 46.37 8.83
N GLY A 487 28.84 45.71 8.08
CA GLY A 487 30.29 45.77 8.20
C GLY A 487 30.95 46.95 7.48
N THR A 488 32.18 47.27 7.88
CA THR A 488 33.03 48.25 7.18
C THR A 488 34.33 47.58 6.74
N ALA A 489 34.65 47.63 5.45
CA ALA A 489 35.95 47.26 4.92
C ALA A 489 36.84 48.49 4.74
N GLU A 490 38.07 48.43 5.24
CA GLU A 490 39.11 49.42 4.99
C GLU A 490 40.09 48.87 3.94
N ILE A 491 40.11 49.47 2.76
CA ILE A 491 40.91 49.03 1.63
C ILE A 491 41.96 50.08 1.33
N THR A 492 43.23 49.72 1.46
CA THR A 492 44.34 50.61 1.08
C THR A 492 44.55 50.52 -0.43
N LEU A 493 44.21 51.57 -1.17
CA LEU A 493 44.36 51.64 -2.62
C LEU A 493 45.44 52.68 -2.97
N SER A 494 46.22 52.43 -4.02
CA SER A 494 47.05 53.45 -4.67
C SER A 494 46.60 53.54 -6.13
N THR A 495 45.82 54.57 -6.45
CA THR A 495 45.22 54.74 -7.79
C THR A 495 46.23 55.25 -8.84
N GLY A 496 47.43 55.65 -8.41
CA GLY A 496 48.46 56.18 -9.31
C GLY A 496 47.98 57.39 -10.13
N ASP A 497 48.15 57.30 -11.45
CA ASP A 497 47.76 58.33 -12.43
C ASP A 497 46.34 58.12 -13.00
N ALA A 498 45.55 57.19 -12.47
CA ALA A 498 44.24 56.88 -13.04
C ALA A 498 43.18 57.94 -12.70
N PRO A 499 42.43 58.45 -13.69
CA PRO A 499 41.41 59.47 -13.48
C PRO A 499 40.11 58.91 -12.89
N GLU A 500 39.85 57.62 -13.05
CA GLU A 500 38.57 56.98 -12.71
C GLU A 500 38.79 55.65 -11.97
N LEU A 501 37.98 55.40 -10.94
CA LEU A 501 37.91 54.14 -10.20
C LEU A 501 36.58 53.45 -10.52
N GLU A 502 36.63 52.22 -11.01
CA GLU A 502 35.46 51.37 -11.24
C GLU A 502 35.27 50.40 -10.08
N ILE A 503 34.02 50.25 -9.66
CA ILE A 503 33.62 49.49 -8.49
C ILE A 503 32.47 48.58 -8.90
N GLN A 504 32.65 47.29 -8.68
CA GLN A 504 31.65 46.28 -8.97
C GLN A 504 31.31 45.53 -7.69
N ILE A 505 30.02 45.42 -7.39
CA ILE A 505 29.48 44.73 -6.20
C ILE A 505 28.59 43.58 -6.68
N GLY A 506 28.79 42.39 -6.12
CA GLY A 506 28.04 41.20 -6.48
C GLY A 506 28.44 39.96 -5.68
N GLU A 507 28.02 38.79 -6.15
CA GLU A 507 28.41 37.50 -5.58
C GLU A 507 29.11 36.64 -6.66
N GLN A 508 30.41 36.35 -6.45
CA GLN A 508 31.22 35.61 -7.42
C GLN A 508 30.76 34.14 -7.57
N THR A 509 30.17 33.57 -6.51
CA THR A 509 29.67 32.19 -6.47
C THR A 509 28.48 31.97 -7.40
N GLU A 510 27.63 32.99 -7.60
CA GLU A 510 26.43 32.94 -8.43
C GLU A 510 26.58 33.66 -9.78
N ASP A 511 27.78 34.17 -10.11
CA ASP A 511 28.06 35.02 -11.29
C ASP A 511 27.15 36.26 -11.36
N ASN A 512 26.72 36.76 -10.20
CA ASN A 512 25.72 37.80 -10.09
C ASN A 512 26.37 39.14 -9.71
N TYR A 513 26.97 39.81 -10.69
CA TYR A 513 27.62 41.12 -10.51
C TYR A 513 26.69 42.25 -10.94
N GLU A 514 25.86 42.76 -10.02
CA GLU A 514 24.67 43.53 -10.39
C GLU A 514 24.75 45.04 -10.14
N LEU A 515 25.82 45.55 -9.54
CA LEU A 515 26.02 47.00 -9.38
C LEU A 515 27.42 47.43 -9.83
N LEU A 516 27.48 48.24 -10.89
CA LEU A 516 28.72 48.83 -11.43
C LEU A 516 28.69 50.36 -11.29
N GLY A 517 29.54 50.90 -10.44
CA GLY A 517 29.72 52.34 -10.24
C GLY A 517 31.11 52.82 -10.69
N ARG A 518 31.20 54.04 -11.20
CA ARG A 518 32.46 54.69 -11.57
C ARG A 518 32.60 56.05 -10.88
N ILE A 519 33.76 56.27 -10.27
CA ILE A 519 34.07 57.47 -9.50
C ILE A 519 35.10 58.29 -10.25
N ASP A 520 34.79 59.56 -10.54
CA ASP A 520 35.73 60.51 -11.13
C ASP A 520 36.61 61.15 -10.03
N LEU A 521 37.91 60.88 -10.06
CA LEU A 521 38.88 61.40 -9.09
C LEU A 521 39.52 62.72 -9.55
N THR A 522 39.03 63.33 -10.64
CA THR A 522 39.64 64.53 -11.25
C THR A 522 39.28 65.83 -10.52
N GLY A 523 39.91 66.09 -9.37
CA GLY A 523 39.62 67.34 -8.65
C GLY A 523 40.66 67.78 -7.64
N GLN A 524 41.01 66.92 -6.68
CA GLN A 524 41.96 67.14 -5.58
C GLN A 524 42.48 65.79 -5.06
N PRO A 525 43.64 65.72 -4.37
CA PRO A 525 44.08 64.47 -3.74
C PRO A 525 43.21 64.17 -2.50
N TYR A 526 42.59 62.99 -2.47
CA TYR A 526 41.79 62.51 -1.34
C TYR A 526 42.63 61.57 -0.48
N SER A 527 42.74 61.81 0.82
CA SER A 527 43.46 60.88 1.71
C SER A 527 42.59 59.70 2.18
N GLU A 528 41.28 59.85 2.13
CA GLU A 528 40.28 58.87 2.55
C GLU A 528 39.01 59.11 1.72
N LEU A 529 38.41 58.05 1.17
CA LEU A 529 37.12 58.11 0.46
C LEU A 529 36.17 57.11 1.14
N THR A 530 34.93 57.52 1.41
CA THR A 530 33.92 56.64 2.04
C THR A 530 32.76 56.39 1.07
N LEU A 531 32.55 55.12 0.75
CA LEU A 531 31.42 54.60 0.01
C LEU A 531 30.42 53.98 0.98
N GLU A 532 29.16 54.32 0.80
CA GLU A 532 28.04 53.72 1.51
C GLU A 532 27.19 52.94 0.51
N PHE A 533 27.03 51.66 0.80
CA PHE A 533 26.16 50.76 0.07
C PHE A 533 24.94 50.45 0.95
N ASP A 534 23.75 50.84 0.48
CA ASP A 534 22.48 50.62 1.17
C ASP A 534 21.79 49.39 0.57
N THR A 535 21.82 48.29 1.33
CA THR A 535 21.29 47.00 0.91
C THR A 535 19.76 46.96 0.88
N ALA A 536 19.07 47.95 1.47
CA ALA A 536 17.61 47.99 1.54
C ALA A 536 16.94 48.70 0.34
N VAL A 537 17.71 49.50 -0.40
CA VAL A 537 17.27 50.33 -1.53
C VAL A 537 17.41 49.58 -2.87
N ALA A 538 18.30 48.58 -2.88
CA ALA A 538 18.53 47.61 -3.93
C ALA A 538 17.28 46.73 -4.18
N GLY A 539 16.34 47.22 -4.98
CA GLY A 539 15.21 46.41 -5.44
C GLY A 539 13.99 47.13 -5.97
N ASP A 540 13.67 48.37 -5.56
CA ASP A 540 12.43 49.02 -6.05
C ASP A 540 12.31 50.55 -5.79
N SER A 541 13.40 51.32 -5.80
CA SER A 541 13.32 52.77 -5.53
C SER A 541 14.06 53.64 -6.57
N ASP A 542 13.64 54.91 -6.70
CA ASP A 542 14.32 55.94 -7.52
C ASP A 542 15.60 56.49 -6.84
N GLU A 543 16.13 55.83 -5.80
CA GLU A 543 17.32 56.22 -5.04
C GLU A 543 18.49 55.28 -5.34
N ASP A 544 19.69 55.82 -5.57
CA ASP A 544 20.88 55.04 -5.94
C ASP A 544 21.36 54.19 -4.74
N ALA A 545 21.50 52.87 -4.92
CA ALA A 545 21.94 51.95 -3.85
C ALA A 545 23.40 52.14 -3.40
N LEU A 546 24.21 52.83 -4.21
CA LEU A 546 25.60 53.19 -3.89
C LEU A 546 25.74 54.71 -3.84
N THR A 547 26.26 55.22 -2.72
CA THR A 547 26.49 56.66 -2.52
C THR A 547 27.91 56.95 -2.01
N VAL A 548 28.39 58.17 -2.25
CA VAL A 548 29.70 58.65 -1.80
C VAL A 548 29.49 59.83 -0.86
N GLN A 549 30.13 59.82 0.32
CA GLN A 549 29.95 60.89 1.32
C GLN A 549 30.70 62.19 1.01
N GLU A 550 31.58 62.23 0.01
CA GLU A 550 32.37 63.41 -0.38
C GLU A 550 31.79 64.12 -1.64
N ASP A 551 32.17 65.38 -1.90
CA ASP A 551 31.83 66.14 -3.14
C ASP A 551 32.54 65.54 -4.38
N VAL A 552 32.34 64.25 -4.64
CA VAL A 552 32.94 63.47 -5.73
C VAL A 552 31.82 62.94 -6.61
N ASP A 553 31.98 63.07 -7.93
CA ASP A 553 30.98 62.62 -8.89
C ASP A 553 31.04 61.08 -9.03
N LEU A 554 29.98 60.39 -8.59
CA LEU A 554 29.73 58.96 -8.81
C LEU A 554 28.74 58.81 -9.97
N GLU A 555 29.11 58.04 -11.00
CA GLU A 555 28.23 57.62 -12.09
C GLU A 555 27.90 56.13 -11.92
N ILE A 556 26.62 55.81 -11.79
CA ILE A 556 26.14 54.42 -11.85
C ILE A 556 26.06 54.02 -13.33
N ILE A 557 26.85 53.02 -13.72
CA ILE A 557 26.96 52.56 -15.12
C ILE A 557 25.92 51.48 -15.41
N GLU A 558 25.73 50.55 -14.47
CA GLU A 558 24.78 49.45 -14.59
C GLU A 558 24.22 49.10 -13.21
N GLU A 559 22.90 48.97 -13.14
CA GLU A 559 22.13 48.61 -11.95
C GLU A 559 21.07 47.60 -12.39
N ALA A 560 21.31 46.33 -12.08
CA ALA A 560 20.34 45.26 -12.25
C ALA A 560 19.57 45.05 -10.94
N THR A 561 18.32 44.61 -11.02
CA THR A 561 17.52 44.25 -9.84
C THR A 561 18.19 43.09 -9.13
N LEU A 562 18.78 43.36 -7.96
CA LEU A 562 19.34 42.33 -7.10
C LEU A 562 18.24 41.34 -6.72
N ASP A 563 18.24 40.15 -7.32
CA ASP A 563 17.26 39.12 -6.99
C ASP A 563 17.46 38.73 -5.52
N GLY A 564 16.37 38.44 -4.80
CA GLY A 564 16.36 38.26 -3.35
C GLY A 564 17.10 37.00 -2.84
N THR A 565 18.03 36.47 -3.64
CA THR A 565 18.78 35.23 -3.43
C THR A 565 20.23 35.45 -3.00
N LEU A 566 20.76 36.68 -3.03
CA LEU A 566 22.07 36.96 -2.46
C LEU A 566 22.08 36.57 -0.97
N ASP A 567 23.04 35.74 -0.57
CA ASP A 567 23.23 35.37 0.84
C ASP A 567 23.60 36.66 1.60
N VAL A 568 22.62 37.19 2.35
CA VAL A 568 22.68 38.47 3.07
C VAL A 568 23.86 38.56 4.03
N SER A 569 24.57 37.47 4.30
CA SER A 569 25.68 37.46 5.26
C SER A 569 26.99 38.06 4.72
N THR A 570 27.27 38.05 3.41
CA THR A 570 28.57 38.48 2.86
C THR A 570 28.51 38.97 1.41
N TYR A 571 29.04 40.16 1.12
CA TYR A 571 29.11 40.73 -0.24
C TYR A 571 30.54 40.74 -0.78
N ASP A 572 30.73 40.38 -2.06
CA ASP A 572 32.01 40.45 -2.73
C ASP A 572 32.18 41.78 -3.47
N LEU A 573 33.17 42.56 -3.04
CA LEU A 573 33.56 43.81 -3.69
C LEU A 573 34.74 43.59 -4.63
N PHE A 574 34.58 43.96 -5.90
CA PHE A 574 35.63 43.98 -6.90
C PHE A 574 35.98 45.43 -7.29
N LEU A 575 37.28 45.73 -7.32
CA LEU A 575 37.79 47.06 -7.64
C LEU A 575 38.68 46.98 -8.88
N SER A 576 38.46 47.87 -9.83
CA SER A 576 39.31 48.00 -11.01
C SER A 576 39.58 49.47 -11.33
N VAL A 577 40.69 49.74 -12.02
CA VAL A 577 41.15 51.09 -12.31
C VAL A 577 41.20 51.28 -13.82
N VAL A 578 40.53 52.32 -14.35
CA VAL A 578 40.49 52.59 -15.79
C VAL A 578 41.57 53.60 -16.13
N ALA A 579 42.64 53.13 -16.78
CA ALA A 579 43.75 53.97 -17.20
C ALA A 579 43.51 54.53 -18.61
N ASP A 580 43.21 55.83 -18.74
CA ASP A 580 43.31 56.54 -20.02
C ASP A 580 44.13 57.83 -19.90
N GLY A 581 45.38 57.76 -20.38
CA GLY A 581 46.13 58.84 -21.01
C GLY A 581 46.30 60.19 -20.29
N GLY A 582 47.27 60.28 -19.37
CA GLY A 582 48.05 61.51 -19.09
C GLY A 582 48.30 61.81 -17.60
N PRO A 583 49.48 62.33 -17.22
CA PRO A 583 49.95 62.31 -15.84
C PRO A 583 49.18 63.29 -14.94
N ARG A 584 48.58 62.79 -13.86
CA ARG A 584 48.07 63.54 -12.72
C ARG A 584 48.13 62.67 -11.46
N GLN A 585 48.96 63.11 -10.51
CA GLN A 585 49.19 62.43 -9.24
C GLN A 585 47.95 62.51 -8.33
N VAL A 586 47.27 61.38 -8.11
CA VAL A 586 46.23 61.22 -7.09
C VAL A 586 46.64 60.06 -6.18
N ASP A 587 47.17 60.39 -5.00
CA ASP A 587 47.41 59.42 -3.93
C ASP A 587 46.11 59.29 -3.11
N LEU A 588 45.24 58.34 -3.46
CA LEU A 588 44.28 57.80 -2.49
C LEU A 588 45.07 56.98 -1.47
N ALA A 589 44.73 57.02 -0.18
CA ALA A 589 45.41 56.19 0.83
C ALA A 589 44.50 55.13 1.45
N THR A 590 43.19 55.37 1.53
CA THR A 590 42.22 54.40 2.09
C THR A 590 40.82 54.63 1.51
N LEU A 591 40.21 53.57 0.98
CA LEU A 591 38.81 53.48 0.64
C LEU A 591 38.08 52.75 1.77
N ARG A 592 37.11 53.40 2.41
CA ARG A 592 36.18 52.75 3.34
C ARG A 592 34.91 52.40 2.58
N VAL A 593 34.51 51.13 2.64
CA VAL A 593 33.20 50.70 2.14
C VAL A 593 32.38 50.22 3.33
N THR A 594 31.22 50.84 3.55
CA THR A 594 30.30 50.45 4.63
C THR A 594 29.02 49.91 4.03
N ALA A 595 28.69 48.66 4.36
CA ALA A 595 27.35 48.12 4.13
C ALA A 595 26.47 48.64 5.27
N SER A 596 25.59 49.60 4.98
CA SER A 596 24.74 50.21 6.00
C SER A 596 23.35 49.61 5.92
N ASP A 597 23.00 48.75 6.88
CA ASP A 597 21.59 48.49 7.21
C ASP A 597 21.12 49.60 8.14
N ASP A 598 20.83 50.78 7.58
CA ASP A 598 20.07 51.81 8.30
C ASP A 598 18.57 51.56 8.14
N SER A 599 18.14 50.30 8.00
CA SER A 599 16.74 49.95 8.18
C SER A 599 16.41 50.13 9.67
N GLN A 600 15.75 51.25 9.97
CA GLN A 600 14.56 51.08 10.78
C GLN A 600 13.74 49.98 10.08
N PRO A 601 13.45 48.85 10.74
CA PRO A 601 12.68 47.79 10.11
C PRO A 601 11.42 48.44 9.54
N ASN A 602 11.15 48.22 8.26
CA ASN A 602 9.95 48.74 7.64
C ASN A 602 8.74 48.20 8.42
N LEU A 603 8.25 49.02 9.37
CA LEU A 603 7.31 48.59 10.40
C LEU A 603 5.99 48.11 9.79
N GLU A 604 5.60 48.74 8.68
CA GLU A 604 4.43 48.37 7.87
C GLU A 604 4.61 46.97 7.28
N SER A 605 5.83 46.61 6.88
CA SER A 605 6.12 45.28 6.31
C SER A 605 6.20 44.14 7.34
N LEU A 606 6.55 44.45 8.59
CA LEU A 606 6.49 43.49 9.70
C LEU A 606 5.04 43.32 10.21
N GLU A 607 4.24 44.40 10.19
CA GLU A 607 2.80 44.36 10.46
C GLU A 607 2.09 43.47 9.43
N ASP A 608 2.32 43.70 8.13
CA ASP A 608 1.77 42.90 7.02
C ASP A 608 2.09 41.41 7.17
N SER A 609 3.31 41.09 7.61
CA SER A 609 3.76 39.72 7.83
C SER A 609 2.96 39.02 8.94
N LEU A 610 2.68 39.71 10.07
CA LEU A 610 1.85 39.17 11.15
C LEU A 610 0.37 39.07 10.75
N GLU A 611 -0.15 40.05 10.01
CA GLU A 611 -1.51 40.01 9.46
C GLU A 611 -1.70 38.84 8.48
N ASN A 612 -0.71 38.60 7.63
CA ASN A 612 -0.69 37.45 6.72
C ASN A 612 -0.67 36.12 7.47
N LYS A 613 0.06 36.05 8.60
CA LYS A 613 0.04 34.88 9.48
C LYS A 613 -1.35 34.64 10.07
N ALA A 614 -1.94 35.65 10.69
CA ALA A 614 -3.29 35.55 11.26
C ALA A 614 -4.30 35.09 10.19
N ALA A 615 -4.25 35.68 8.99
CA ALA A 615 -5.14 35.33 7.88
C ALA A 615 -4.91 33.89 7.36
N ALA A 616 -3.66 33.43 7.26
CA ALA A 616 -3.34 32.08 6.83
C ALA A 616 -3.86 31.04 7.83
N PHE A 617 -3.61 31.26 9.13
CA PHE A 617 -3.99 30.32 10.18
C PHE A 617 -5.49 30.30 10.47
N ASN A 618 -6.20 31.42 10.27
CA ASN A 618 -7.67 31.43 10.23
C ASN A 618 -8.22 30.53 9.12
N ARG A 619 -7.62 30.60 7.91
CA ARG A 619 -8.02 29.70 6.79
C ARG A 619 -7.76 28.24 7.12
N VAL A 620 -6.62 27.92 7.75
CA VAL A 620 -6.29 26.55 8.18
C VAL A 620 -7.27 26.06 9.25
N ALA A 621 -7.57 26.89 10.25
CA ALA A 621 -8.55 26.58 11.29
C ALA A 621 -9.94 26.30 10.69
N GLY A 622 -10.37 27.09 9.70
CA GLY A 622 -11.64 26.88 9.00
C GLY A 622 -11.68 25.67 8.06
N THR A 623 -10.56 25.34 7.40
CA THR A 623 -10.49 24.31 6.35
C THR A 623 -10.16 22.93 6.91
N ILE A 624 -9.16 22.85 7.79
CA ILE A 624 -8.64 21.59 8.33
C ILE A 624 -9.23 21.29 9.72
N ASN A 625 -9.62 22.31 10.49
CA ASN A 625 -10.20 22.24 11.84
C ASN A 625 -9.20 21.69 12.89
N LEU A 626 -8.12 22.44 13.10
CA LEU A 626 -7.05 22.17 14.07
C LEU A 626 -7.08 23.19 15.21
N GLU A 627 -6.89 22.73 16.44
CA GLU A 627 -6.86 23.58 17.63
C GLU A 627 -5.61 24.48 17.63
N GLY A 628 -4.43 23.93 17.29
CA GLY A 628 -3.19 24.69 17.19
C GLY A 628 -3.22 25.80 16.14
N ALA A 629 -3.99 25.63 15.05
CA ALA A 629 -4.15 26.69 14.05
C ALA A 629 -4.94 27.89 14.59
N SER A 630 -5.95 27.65 15.43
CA SER A 630 -6.74 28.72 16.07
C SER A 630 -5.94 29.44 17.16
N GLU A 631 -5.04 28.72 17.84
CA GLU A 631 -4.11 29.32 18.80
C GLU A 631 -3.11 30.25 18.12
N ILE A 632 -2.49 29.81 17.01
CA ILE A 632 -1.55 30.63 16.22
C ILE A 632 -2.24 31.86 15.61
N GLU A 633 -3.46 31.70 15.08
CA GLU A 633 -4.30 32.82 14.62
C GLU A 633 -4.46 33.85 15.74
N THR A 634 -4.96 33.43 16.91
CA THR A 634 -5.25 34.33 18.04
C THR A 634 -3.98 35.04 18.52
N MET A 635 -2.87 34.31 18.66
CA MET A 635 -1.58 34.89 19.05
C MET A 635 -1.07 35.91 18.04
N SER A 636 -1.28 35.65 16.75
CA SER A 636 -0.87 36.57 15.67
C SER A 636 -1.73 37.83 15.64
N GLU A 637 -3.05 37.72 15.83
CA GLU A 637 -3.94 38.89 15.98
C GLU A 637 -3.57 39.73 17.21
N GLU A 638 -3.33 39.09 18.35
CA GLU A 638 -2.88 39.79 19.57
C GLU A 638 -1.50 40.44 19.38
N ALA A 639 -0.60 39.85 18.58
CA ALA A 639 0.70 40.42 18.28
C ALA A 639 0.59 41.70 17.43
N VAL A 640 -0.34 41.73 16.48
CA VAL A 640 -0.67 42.94 15.71
C VAL A 640 -1.28 44.01 16.63
N GLU A 641 -2.28 43.66 17.45
CA GLU A 641 -2.92 44.61 18.37
C GLU A 641 -1.95 45.23 19.39
N ASN A 642 -0.95 44.46 19.83
CA ASN A 642 0.06 44.91 20.79
C ASN A 642 1.28 45.57 20.13
N GLU A 643 1.25 45.81 18.82
CA GLU A 643 2.32 46.43 18.04
C GLU A 643 3.67 45.71 18.25
N ILE A 644 3.67 44.37 18.29
CA ILE A 644 4.89 43.56 18.47
C ILE A 644 5.89 43.82 17.33
N PHE A 645 5.39 44.08 16.12
CA PHE A 645 6.15 44.47 14.95
C PHE A 645 6.94 45.79 15.10
N ALA A 646 6.61 46.64 16.10
CA ALA A 646 7.31 47.89 16.37
C ALA A 646 8.75 47.73 16.89
N SER A 647 9.22 46.50 17.11
CA SER A 647 10.56 46.19 17.59
C SER A 647 11.03 44.86 17.01
N ALA A 648 12.19 44.87 16.35
CA ALA A 648 12.82 43.67 15.79
C ALA A 648 13.04 42.57 16.84
N GLU A 649 13.47 42.95 18.05
CA GLU A 649 13.63 42.02 19.19
C GLU A 649 12.30 41.39 19.61
N LYS A 650 11.22 42.18 19.69
CA LYS A 650 9.90 41.64 20.07
C LYS A 650 9.32 40.75 18.97
N TYR A 651 9.46 41.16 17.72
CA TYR A 651 9.03 40.38 16.56
C TYR A 651 9.77 39.05 16.49
N GLY A 652 11.11 39.05 16.59
CA GLY A 652 11.91 37.82 16.57
C GLY A 652 11.56 36.85 17.71
N ASN A 653 11.36 37.37 18.93
CA ASN A 653 10.91 36.55 20.07
C ASN A 653 9.53 35.93 19.84
N PHE A 654 8.59 36.70 19.28
CA PHE A 654 7.27 36.20 18.93
C PHE A 654 7.33 35.11 17.85
N ILE A 655 8.12 35.31 16.79
CA ILE A 655 8.30 34.30 15.74
C ILE A 655 8.92 33.02 16.28
N ALA A 656 9.90 33.12 17.20
CA ALA A 656 10.48 31.94 17.85
C ALA A 656 9.46 31.16 18.69
N GLU A 657 8.56 31.85 19.39
CA GLU A 657 7.47 31.22 20.17
C GLU A 657 6.46 30.52 19.26
N VAL A 658 6.05 31.17 18.17
CA VAL A 658 5.09 30.60 17.22
C VAL A 658 5.68 29.48 16.39
N ALA A 659 6.96 29.53 16.03
CA ALA A 659 7.64 28.45 15.28
C ALA A 659 7.57 27.11 16.01
N GLU A 660 7.58 27.10 17.35
CA GLU A 660 7.43 25.87 18.13
C GLU A 660 6.00 25.30 18.06
N LEU A 661 4.97 26.16 18.07
CA LEU A 661 3.59 25.75 17.85
C LEU A 661 3.39 25.21 16.42
N GLU A 662 4.04 25.81 15.43
CA GLU A 662 4.00 25.35 14.04
C GLU A 662 4.65 23.97 13.87
N ARG A 663 5.75 23.69 14.55
CA ARG A 663 6.36 22.34 14.61
C ARG A 663 5.43 21.31 15.25
N GLN A 664 4.74 21.68 16.33
CA GLN A 664 3.75 20.81 16.97
C GLN A 664 2.57 20.54 16.04
N MET A 665 2.12 21.55 15.29
CA MET A 665 1.06 21.40 14.31
C MET A 665 1.47 20.50 13.13
N VAL A 666 2.73 20.56 12.66
CA VAL A 666 3.26 19.60 11.66
C VAL A 666 3.14 18.17 12.19
N THR A 667 3.49 17.94 13.46
CA THR A 667 3.39 16.62 14.09
C THR A 667 1.93 16.15 14.17
N GLU A 668 1.00 17.01 14.59
CA GLU A 668 -0.43 16.70 14.65
C GLU A 668 -1.02 16.41 13.26
N LEU A 669 -0.58 17.14 12.22
CA LEU A 669 -1.02 16.94 10.84
C LEU A 669 -0.53 15.61 10.26
N VAL A 670 0.70 15.19 10.58
CA VAL A 670 1.23 13.88 10.24
C VAL A 670 0.44 12.77 10.94
N ASP A 671 0.21 12.91 12.25
CA ASP A 671 -0.46 11.87 13.06
C ASP A 671 -1.96 11.72 12.74
N SER A 672 -2.61 12.80 12.30
CA SER A 672 -4.05 12.81 12.05
C SER A 672 -4.45 12.57 10.59
N GLU A 673 -3.48 12.58 9.66
CA GLU A 673 -3.69 12.42 8.20
C GLU A 673 -4.74 13.39 7.63
N ARG A 674 -4.83 14.61 8.17
CA ARG A 674 -5.90 15.57 7.80
C ARG A 674 -5.57 16.46 6.61
N ALA A 675 -4.31 16.50 6.16
CA ALA A 675 -3.83 17.26 5.00
C ALA A 675 -3.26 16.33 3.92
N THR A 676 -3.12 16.79 2.67
CA THR A 676 -2.45 16.00 1.61
C THR A 676 -0.93 15.96 1.80
N ASP A 677 -0.25 14.88 1.40
CA ASP A 677 1.19 14.71 1.65
C ASP A 677 2.03 15.73 0.88
N GLU A 678 1.61 16.13 -0.33
CA GLU A 678 2.24 17.21 -1.09
C GLU A 678 2.17 18.54 -0.33
N SER A 679 0.96 18.94 0.11
CA SER A 679 0.79 20.21 0.83
C SER A 679 1.41 20.21 2.23
N LEU A 680 1.42 19.05 2.90
CA LEU A 680 2.08 18.86 4.19
C LEU A 680 3.60 18.89 4.06
N GLY A 681 4.16 18.32 2.98
CA GLY A 681 5.59 18.36 2.67
C GLY A 681 6.08 19.78 2.46
N THR A 682 5.36 20.58 1.67
CA THR A 682 5.67 22.01 1.47
C THR A 682 5.61 22.79 2.78
N TYR A 683 4.57 22.56 3.60
CA TYR A 683 4.43 23.21 4.89
C TYR A 683 5.54 22.82 5.87
N ALA A 684 5.84 21.52 6.00
CA ALA A 684 6.88 21.02 6.89
C ALA A 684 8.28 21.52 6.50
N ALA A 685 8.57 21.64 5.20
CA ALA A 685 9.82 22.21 4.70
C ALA A 685 9.96 23.69 5.08
N ALA A 686 8.89 24.48 4.93
CA ALA A 686 8.88 25.88 5.33
C ALA A 686 9.08 26.05 6.85
N VAL A 687 8.37 25.26 7.67
CA VAL A 687 8.52 25.28 9.14
C VAL A 687 9.94 24.89 9.56
N LYS A 688 10.57 23.94 8.86
CA LYS A 688 11.97 23.55 9.11
C LYS A 688 12.94 24.69 8.78
N ARG A 689 12.77 25.39 7.65
CA ARG A 689 13.61 26.56 7.31
C ARG A 689 13.46 27.68 8.32
N LEU A 690 12.24 28.03 8.71
CA LEU A 690 11.99 29.00 9.78
C LEU A 690 12.62 28.57 11.11
N GLY A 691 12.51 27.29 11.45
CA GLY A 691 13.15 26.71 12.65
C GLY A 691 14.68 26.86 12.62
N ASN A 692 15.31 26.59 11.49
CA ASN A 692 16.76 26.78 11.32
C ASN A 692 17.15 28.26 11.43
N ALA A 693 16.35 29.17 10.84
CA ALA A 693 16.58 30.60 10.95
C ALA A 693 16.50 31.10 12.40
N VAL A 694 15.54 30.58 13.19
CA VAL A 694 15.43 30.86 14.62
C VAL A 694 16.61 30.28 15.41
N GLU A 695 17.03 29.04 15.12
CA GLU A 695 18.16 28.38 15.80
C GLU A 695 19.51 29.05 15.51
N ASN A 696 19.66 29.62 14.31
CA ASN A 696 20.86 30.34 13.89
C ASN A 696 20.84 31.84 14.27
N GLU A 697 19.85 32.30 15.05
CA GLU A 697 19.69 33.70 15.46
C GLU A 697 19.67 34.68 14.26
N ALA A 698 18.98 34.30 13.18
CA ALA A 698 18.90 35.10 11.94
C ALA A 698 18.29 36.51 12.16
N ASN A 699 18.63 37.44 11.27
CA ASN A 699 18.16 38.82 11.34
C ASN A 699 16.62 38.92 11.13
N VAL A 700 16.04 40.07 11.48
CA VAL A 700 14.57 40.27 11.48
C VAL A 700 13.96 40.16 10.07
N GLN A 701 14.69 40.50 9.01
CA GLN A 701 14.21 40.39 7.64
C GLN A 701 14.22 38.95 7.16
N THR A 702 15.25 38.17 7.49
CA THR A 702 15.29 36.72 7.24
C THR A 702 14.16 36.00 7.98
N LEU A 703 13.94 36.32 9.27
CA LEU A 703 12.84 35.75 10.05
C LEU A 703 11.47 36.09 9.45
N LYS A 704 11.30 37.31 8.94
CA LYS A 704 10.09 37.74 8.22
C LYS A 704 9.92 36.99 6.89
N SER A 705 10.98 36.85 6.09
CA SER A 705 10.92 36.13 4.82
C SER A 705 10.52 34.66 5.02
N GLU A 706 11.19 33.97 5.95
CA GLU A 706 10.88 32.58 6.27
C GLU A 706 9.49 32.42 6.87
N GLN A 707 9.06 33.34 7.75
CA GLN A 707 7.71 33.33 8.29
C GLN A 707 6.64 33.57 7.22
N ASN A 708 6.90 34.43 6.23
CA ASN A 708 5.98 34.65 5.11
C ASN A 708 5.88 33.37 4.27
N GLY A 709 7.01 32.70 4.01
CA GLY A 709 7.03 31.39 3.37
C GLY A 709 6.22 30.33 4.13
N VAL A 710 6.30 30.32 5.47
CA VAL A 710 5.45 29.45 6.30
C VAL A 710 3.98 29.83 6.18
N SER A 711 3.63 31.11 6.16
CA SER A 711 2.25 31.57 6.06
C SER A 711 1.63 31.27 4.69
N GLU A 712 2.43 31.38 3.62
CA GLU A 712 2.04 30.97 2.27
C GLU A 712 1.82 29.46 2.19
N ALA A 713 2.77 28.67 2.68
CA ALA A 713 2.67 27.21 2.71
C ALA A 713 1.49 26.73 3.57
N ALA A 714 1.25 27.37 4.72
CA ALA A 714 0.08 27.11 5.56
C ALA A 714 -1.22 27.44 4.81
N GLY A 715 -1.26 28.55 4.07
CA GLY A 715 -2.39 28.92 3.22
C GLY A 715 -2.65 27.93 2.07
N GLY A 716 -1.64 27.20 1.64
CA GLY A 716 -1.71 26.14 0.63
C GLY A 716 -2.07 24.76 1.16
N LEU A 717 -2.25 24.58 2.48
CA LEU A 717 -2.61 23.28 3.05
C LEU A 717 -3.98 22.82 2.57
N GLN A 718 -4.02 21.65 1.92
CA GLN A 718 -5.23 21.06 1.38
C GLN A 718 -5.74 19.97 2.31
N ARG A 719 -7.01 20.05 2.72
CA ARG A 719 -7.66 18.99 3.49
C ARG A 719 -7.71 17.72 2.64
N ARG A 720 -7.30 16.60 3.23
CA ARG A 720 -7.51 15.26 2.67
C ARG A 720 -9.02 14.94 2.70
N GLU A 721 -9.65 14.71 1.55
CA GLU A 721 -11.06 14.28 1.52
C GLU A 721 -11.17 12.89 2.16
N GLU A 722 -12.20 12.65 2.98
CA GLU A 722 -12.47 11.32 3.53
C GLU A 722 -12.67 10.34 2.35
N GLY A 723 -11.66 9.50 2.12
CA GLY A 723 -11.61 8.57 0.98
C GLY A 723 -10.44 8.79 0.00
N THR A 724 -9.48 9.66 0.30
CA THR A 724 -8.24 9.79 -0.51
C THR A 724 -7.00 9.51 0.35
N GLU A 725 -6.64 8.23 0.38
CA GLU A 725 -5.39 7.71 0.93
C GLU A 725 -4.19 8.35 0.19
N ILE A 726 -3.14 8.72 0.92
CA ILE A 726 -1.84 9.08 0.31
C ILE A 726 -0.80 8.20 0.98
N GLN A 727 0.11 7.70 0.15
CA GLN A 727 1.07 6.65 0.48
C GLN A 727 2.34 7.19 1.17
N PRO A 728 2.90 6.44 2.12
CA PRO A 728 4.21 6.67 2.73
C PRO A 728 5.34 6.20 1.76
N PRO A 729 6.64 6.19 2.13
CA PRO A 729 7.77 6.22 1.19
C PRO A 729 7.73 5.08 0.17
N ILE A 730 8.10 5.38 -1.08
CA ILE A 730 7.96 4.54 -2.28
C ILE A 730 8.37 3.09 -1.98
N ASP A 731 7.36 2.25 -1.75
CA ASP A 731 7.48 0.81 -1.77
C ASP A 731 7.30 0.37 -3.23
N VAL A 732 8.41 -0.02 -3.84
CA VAL A 732 8.52 -0.44 -5.25
C VAL A 732 7.56 -1.60 -5.59
N GLY A 733 6.97 -2.25 -4.58
CA GLY A 733 5.94 -3.28 -4.74
C GLY A 733 4.50 -2.78 -4.97
N SER A 734 4.22 -1.46 -4.91
CA SER A 734 2.85 -0.91 -4.90
C SER A 734 2.42 -0.09 -6.12
N TYR A 735 3.35 0.20 -7.05
CA TYR A 735 3.07 0.94 -8.29
C TYR A 735 2.98 -0.03 -9.47
N THR A 736 2.02 0.18 -10.37
CA THR A 736 2.00 -0.54 -11.64
C THR A 736 3.09 0.00 -12.58
N ILE A 737 3.57 -0.84 -13.51
CA ILE A 737 4.57 -0.44 -14.53
C ILE A 737 4.15 0.86 -15.24
N ASP A 738 2.86 1.02 -15.52
CA ASP A 738 2.30 2.17 -16.25
C ASP A 738 2.29 3.46 -15.41
N GLU A 739 2.36 3.37 -14.07
CA GLU A 739 2.45 4.51 -13.14
C GLU A 739 3.91 4.90 -12.86
N LEU A 740 4.84 3.94 -12.94
CA LEU A 740 6.28 4.18 -12.85
C LEU A 740 6.87 4.70 -14.16
N GLU A 741 6.32 4.31 -15.32
CA GLU A 741 6.81 4.70 -16.64
C GLU A 741 6.89 6.23 -16.85
N PRO A 742 5.89 7.06 -16.49
CA PRO A 742 5.98 8.51 -16.64
C PRO A 742 6.94 9.16 -15.63
N ILE A 743 7.07 8.62 -14.41
CA ILE A 743 7.95 9.16 -13.36
C ILE A 743 9.41 8.88 -13.72
N VAL A 744 9.74 7.62 -14.04
CA VAL A 744 11.08 7.22 -14.48
C VAL A 744 11.44 7.85 -15.82
N SER A 745 10.48 8.03 -16.74
CA SER A 745 10.72 8.77 -17.97
C SER A 745 10.91 10.27 -17.74
N SER A 746 10.24 10.87 -16.76
CA SER A 746 10.44 12.28 -16.39
C SER A 746 11.84 12.48 -15.84
N ASP A 747 12.26 11.67 -14.87
CA ASP A 747 13.60 11.75 -14.26
C ASP A 747 14.72 11.47 -15.26
N ILE A 748 14.51 10.52 -16.19
CA ILE A 748 15.46 10.24 -17.28
C ILE A 748 15.50 11.36 -18.32
N ASN A 749 14.37 12.02 -18.59
CA ASN A 749 14.36 13.18 -19.47
C ASN A 749 14.97 14.42 -18.80
N GLU A 750 14.78 14.61 -17.48
CA GLU A 750 15.48 15.63 -16.70
C GLU A 750 16.99 15.37 -16.65
N LEU A 751 17.42 14.11 -16.52
CA LEU A 751 18.83 13.72 -16.66
C LEU A 751 19.36 13.95 -18.08
N ARG A 752 18.55 13.71 -19.12
CA ARG A 752 18.94 13.95 -20.51
C ARG A 752 18.99 15.43 -20.85
N ASP A 753 18.10 16.25 -20.29
CA ASP A 753 18.09 17.71 -20.44
C ASP A 753 19.21 18.35 -19.60
N ALA A 754 19.56 17.78 -18.44
CA ALA A 754 20.76 18.13 -17.70
C ALA A 754 22.02 17.77 -18.49
N GLN A 755 22.09 16.60 -19.12
CA GLN A 755 23.20 16.23 -20.03
C GLN A 755 23.26 17.09 -21.29
N LEU A 756 22.12 17.52 -21.85
CA LEU A 756 22.07 18.40 -23.02
C LEU A 756 22.50 19.82 -22.67
N THR A 757 22.14 20.30 -21.48
CA THR A 757 22.57 21.58 -20.90
C THR A 757 24.07 21.54 -20.60
N LEU A 758 24.55 20.45 -20.00
CA LEU A 758 25.97 20.18 -19.75
C LEU A 758 26.78 20.08 -21.05
N ALA A 759 26.25 19.46 -22.11
CA ALA A 759 26.91 19.39 -23.43
C ALA A 759 26.96 20.76 -24.15
N VAL A 760 26.04 21.67 -23.83
CA VAL A 760 26.05 23.06 -24.32
C VAL A 760 27.01 23.93 -23.49
N GLU A 761 27.14 23.67 -22.19
CA GLU A 761 28.12 24.34 -21.30
C GLU A 761 29.56 23.85 -21.54
N MET A 762 29.77 22.57 -21.89
CA MET A 762 31.07 22.02 -22.29
C MET A 762 31.64 22.67 -23.57
N ALA A 763 30.82 23.41 -24.34
CA ALA A 763 31.27 24.17 -25.50
C ALA A 763 31.77 25.59 -25.15
N ASN A 764 31.54 26.09 -23.93
CA ASN A 764 31.89 27.43 -23.48
C ASN A 764 32.76 27.39 -22.20
N ASP A 765 34.06 27.17 -22.39
CA ASP A 765 35.21 27.53 -21.54
C ASP A 765 35.21 27.23 -20.01
N GLY A 766 34.22 26.52 -19.47
CA GLY A 766 34.06 26.23 -18.04
C GLY A 766 34.47 24.82 -17.60
N ARG A 767 35.56 24.26 -18.14
CA ARG A 767 35.88 22.82 -18.05
C ARG A 767 36.11 22.28 -16.61
N ARG A 768 36.50 23.14 -15.66
CA ARG A 768 36.89 22.75 -14.29
C ARG A 768 35.74 22.66 -13.28
N ARG A 769 34.68 23.45 -13.46
CA ARG A 769 33.50 23.49 -12.56
C ARG A 769 32.52 22.35 -12.86
N ALA A 770 32.44 21.95 -14.14
CA ALA A 770 31.63 20.84 -14.59
C ALA A 770 32.13 19.47 -14.08
N GLU A 771 33.45 19.27 -13.92
CA GLU A 771 34.03 18.02 -13.39
C GLU A 771 33.73 17.81 -11.88
N LEU A 772 33.75 18.88 -11.08
CA LEU A 772 33.49 18.81 -9.63
C LEU A 772 32.00 18.56 -9.33
N LEU A 773 31.09 19.23 -10.05
CA LEU A 773 29.65 19.03 -9.90
C LEU A 773 29.20 17.63 -10.35
N LEU A 774 29.90 17.04 -11.33
CA LEU A 774 29.67 15.66 -11.76
C LEU A 774 30.04 14.64 -10.68
N LEU A 775 31.17 14.85 -9.99
CA LEU A 775 31.63 13.97 -8.92
C LEU A 775 30.71 14.05 -7.69
N GLU A 776 30.30 15.26 -7.30
CA GLU A 776 29.38 15.48 -6.18
C GLU A 776 28.00 14.87 -6.45
N ARG A 777 27.46 15.03 -7.67
CA ARG A 777 26.14 14.50 -8.03
C ARG A 777 26.12 12.98 -8.21
N ILE A 778 27.23 12.37 -8.63
CA ILE A 778 27.39 10.91 -8.67
C ILE A 778 27.48 10.33 -7.25
N GLU A 779 28.06 11.07 -6.31
CA GLU A 779 28.17 10.67 -4.91
C GLU A 779 26.82 10.76 -4.18
N ASP A 780 26.05 11.83 -4.45
CA ASP A 780 24.66 11.99 -3.97
C ASP A 780 23.71 10.90 -4.48
N LEU A 781 23.84 10.49 -5.75
CA LEU A 781 23.02 9.43 -6.35
C LEU A 781 23.41 8.01 -5.90
N ARG A 782 24.57 7.86 -5.25
CA ARG A 782 25.06 6.59 -4.70
C ARG A 782 24.53 6.31 -3.29
N THR A 783 24.18 7.34 -2.53
CA THR A 783 23.53 7.28 -1.22
C THR A 783 22.02 7.19 -1.35
#